data_AF-A0A519KVZ3-F1
#
_entry.id   AF-A0A519KVZ3-F1
#
_cell.length_a   1.000
_cell.length_b   1.000
_cell.length_c   1.000
_cell.angle_alpha   90.00
_cell.angle_beta   90.00
_cell.angle_gamma   90.00
#
_symmetry.space_group_name_H-M   'P 1'
#
loop_
_entity.id
_entity.type
_entity.pdbx_description
1 polymer ?
#
loop_
_entity_poly.entity_id
_entity_poly.type
_entity_poly.pdbx_seq_one_letter_code
_entity_poly.pdbx_strand_id
1 'polypeptide(L)'
;EARVLMMSTNNILSPANGKPIIVPSQDIVLGLYYLSLVKDGEPGEGKLFANIGEIDAALDAKVVTLHTRIKARWTEQDAEGNEVTKVIDTTPGRMKLAALLPRNPNVGYRLLEKNLTKKEIGNLIDVVYRHCGQKATVIFADQMMGLGFREAAKAGISFGKDDIVIPAKKVELVAETRTQVEEYEQQYADGLITRGEKYNKVVDAWSKATDRIADAMMAEIAQPRVLIEGENPDINSVFMMANSGARGSQAQMKQLGGMRGLMAKPSGEIIETPITSNFKEGLTVLEYFNSTHGARKGLADTALKTANSGYLTRRLVDVAQDSIVTEIDCGSTRGITLRAVMEGGDVLVSLGARILGRYAAEDIKEPGTDNVLFPADTYLVEEVAEAVEVAGVQSVKVRSGLTCEAEAGICAHCYGRDLARGTNVNIGEAVGVIAAQSIGEPGTQLTMRTFHIGGTAQVAETSFMEATNAGVAKITGPTVTAAHGDLVAMSRNVIVTVVVDGKDRETHKAPYGARIRVKEGSEVKKNQRLAEWDPYTTPILTEVGGIIRFEDLVEGLSVKEETDEATGIAQRVVSDWRASPRGSDLRPAMGVTLGDAYAKLASGSDARYLLPVGAVLSVSNGDEVKPGEIIARVPTEGAKTRDIT
;
A
#
# COMPACT_ATOMS: atom_id res chain seq x y z
N GLU A 1 31.01 -25.35 14.17
CA GLU A 1 29.64 -24.94 13.78
C GLU A 1 29.32 -23.51 14.19
N ALA A 2 29.26 -23.17 15.48
CA ALA A 2 28.86 -21.82 15.93
C ALA A 2 29.57 -20.66 15.20
N ARG A 3 30.90 -20.71 15.05
CA ARG A 3 31.67 -19.69 14.32
C ARG A 3 31.41 -19.66 12.81
N VAL A 4 31.15 -20.81 12.21
CA VAL A 4 31.04 -20.95 10.74
C VAL A 4 29.62 -20.68 10.28
N LEU A 5 28.63 -21.21 10.98
CA LEU A 5 27.21 -21.19 10.59
C LEU A 5 26.39 -20.15 11.35
N MET A 6 26.66 -19.92 12.64
CA MET A 6 25.78 -19.10 13.51
C MET A 6 26.32 -17.70 13.82
N MET A 7 27.56 -17.40 13.42
CA MET A 7 28.18 -16.09 13.67
C MET A 7 27.36 -14.98 13.02
N SER A 8 27.07 -13.90 13.75
CA SER A 8 26.24 -12.78 13.27
C SER A 8 26.79 -12.14 12.00
N THR A 9 28.12 -12.07 11.86
CA THR A 9 28.77 -11.54 10.66
C THR A 9 28.53 -12.39 9.42
N ASN A 10 28.09 -13.64 9.58
CA ASN A 10 27.75 -14.57 8.50
C ASN A 10 26.27 -14.56 8.14
N ASN A 11 25.40 -14.11 9.04
CA ASN A 11 23.95 -14.14 8.87
C ASN A 11 23.40 -12.72 8.82
N ILE A 12 23.63 -12.03 7.70
CA ILE A 12 23.30 -10.61 7.55
C ILE A 12 22.07 -10.34 6.67
N LEU A 13 21.58 -11.35 5.94
CA LEU A 13 20.37 -11.27 5.13
C LEU A 13 19.20 -11.99 5.80
N SER A 14 17.99 -11.55 5.45
CA SER A 14 16.75 -12.20 5.84
C SER A 14 16.50 -13.46 5.02
N PRO A 15 16.21 -14.61 5.65
CA PRO A 15 15.90 -15.86 4.94
C PRO A 15 14.59 -15.79 4.13
N ALA A 16 13.71 -14.83 4.43
CA ALA A 16 12.42 -14.72 3.77
C ALA A 16 12.49 -13.99 2.41
N ASN A 17 13.44 -13.05 2.26
CA ASN A 17 13.46 -12.16 1.09
C ASN A 17 14.87 -11.75 0.61
N GLY A 18 15.92 -12.21 1.26
CA GLY A 18 17.31 -11.92 0.88
C GLY A 18 17.77 -10.49 1.09
N LYS A 19 16.94 -9.63 1.70
CA LYS A 19 17.34 -8.25 2.03
C LYS A 19 18.17 -8.23 3.32
N PRO A 20 19.11 -7.28 3.47
CA PRO A 20 19.83 -7.12 4.72
C PRO A 20 18.89 -6.95 5.92
N ILE A 21 19.10 -7.73 6.98
CA ILE A 21 18.36 -7.61 8.24
C ILE A 21 19.09 -6.69 9.24
N ILE A 22 20.42 -6.58 9.09
CA ILE A 22 21.31 -5.76 9.92
C ILE A 22 21.22 -4.26 9.57
N VAL A 23 20.04 -3.79 9.17
CA VAL A 23 19.82 -2.38 8.86
C VAL A 23 19.88 -1.57 10.15
N PRO A 24 20.66 -0.47 10.20
CA PRO A 24 20.62 0.50 11.29
C PRO A 24 19.19 0.84 11.68
N SER A 25 18.95 1.03 12.97
CA SER A 25 17.61 1.34 13.48
C SER A 25 17.64 2.51 14.45
N GLN A 26 16.47 3.14 14.62
CA GLN A 26 16.25 4.22 15.58
C GLN A 26 17.28 5.35 15.43
N ASP A 27 17.99 5.66 16.51
CA ASP A 27 18.86 6.83 16.62
C ASP A 27 20.02 6.81 15.62
N ILE A 28 20.50 5.62 15.22
CA ILE A 28 21.54 5.49 14.19
C ILE A 28 21.03 6.03 12.86
N VAL A 29 19.81 5.65 12.47
CA VAL A 29 19.17 6.14 11.24
C VAL A 29 19.00 7.66 11.31
N LEU A 30 18.60 8.17 12.47
CA LEU A 30 18.41 9.60 12.66
C LEU A 30 19.72 10.40 12.51
N GLY A 31 20.83 9.89 13.05
CA GLY A 31 22.15 10.51 12.88
C GLY A 31 22.65 10.48 11.43
N LEU A 32 22.46 9.36 10.73
CA LEU A 32 22.81 9.23 9.31
C LEU A 32 21.93 10.12 8.42
N TYR A 33 20.64 10.20 8.74
CA TYR A 33 19.70 11.09 8.08
C TYR A 33 20.13 12.55 8.27
N TYR A 34 20.43 12.96 9.50
CA TYR A 34 20.92 14.30 9.82
C TYR A 34 22.18 14.65 9.00
N LEU A 35 23.17 13.77 8.95
CA LEU A 35 24.38 13.97 8.13
C LEU A 35 24.09 14.14 6.63
N SER A 36 23.04 13.50 6.13
CA SER A 36 22.67 13.55 4.71
C SER A 36 21.86 14.79 4.32
N LEU A 37 21.40 15.59 5.28
CA LEU A 37 20.62 16.80 5.02
C LEU A 37 21.47 17.86 4.31
N VAL A 38 20.77 18.66 3.49
CA VAL A 38 21.32 19.79 2.75
C VAL A 38 20.49 21.02 3.12
N LYS A 39 21.16 22.12 3.43
CA LYS A 39 20.54 23.42 3.69
C LYS A 39 21.11 24.46 2.73
N ASP A 40 20.26 25.40 2.33
CA ASP A 40 20.61 26.48 1.41
C ASP A 40 20.90 27.76 2.21
N GLY A 41 21.86 28.58 1.77
CA GLY A 41 22.20 29.83 2.47
C GLY A 41 23.03 29.62 3.75
N GLU A 42 23.72 28.50 3.85
CA GLU A 42 24.63 28.20 4.97
C GLU A 42 26.00 28.89 4.78
N PRO A 43 26.71 29.22 5.87
CA PRO A 43 28.03 29.84 5.79
C PRO A 43 29.02 28.96 5.03
N GLY A 44 29.75 29.56 4.09
CA GLY A 44 30.78 28.85 3.31
C GLY A 44 30.24 28.02 2.14
N GLU A 45 29.00 28.28 1.71
CA GLU A 45 28.41 27.70 0.50
C GLU A 45 29.31 27.90 -0.74
N GLY A 46 29.48 26.82 -1.52
CA GLY A 46 30.26 26.81 -2.75
C GLY A 46 31.78 26.72 -2.57
N LYS A 47 32.30 26.63 -1.34
CA LYS A 47 33.73 26.43 -1.08
C LYS A 47 34.21 25.08 -1.61
N LEU A 48 35.47 25.06 -2.05
CA LEU A 48 36.15 23.88 -2.58
C LEU A 48 37.08 23.28 -1.53
N PHE A 49 36.99 21.97 -1.31
CA PHE A 49 37.82 21.23 -0.37
C PHE A 49 38.53 20.06 -1.06
N ALA A 50 39.80 19.84 -0.69
CA ALA A 50 40.64 18.81 -1.29
C ALA A 50 40.55 17.46 -0.58
N ASN A 51 40.33 17.44 0.75
CA ASN A 51 40.27 16.21 1.53
C ASN A 51 39.37 16.35 2.78
N ILE A 52 39.09 15.22 3.43
CA ILE A 52 38.23 15.17 4.63
C ILE A 52 38.86 15.92 5.82
N GLY A 53 40.19 15.89 5.98
CA GLY A 53 40.86 16.61 7.07
C GLY A 53 40.68 18.12 6.99
N GLU A 54 40.65 18.68 5.78
CA GLU A 54 40.36 20.10 5.52
C GLU A 54 38.90 20.43 5.83
N ILE A 55 37.97 19.53 5.49
CA ILE A 55 36.56 19.64 5.84
C ILE A 55 36.38 19.63 7.36
N ASP A 56 37.06 18.72 8.07
CA ASP A 56 37.02 18.63 9.53
C ASP A 56 37.57 19.91 10.19
N ALA A 57 38.71 20.42 9.71
CA ALA A 57 39.26 21.68 10.20
C ALA A 57 38.33 22.87 9.94
N ALA A 58 37.63 22.88 8.80
CA ALA A 58 36.67 23.93 8.47
C ALA A 58 35.39 23.85 9.33
N LEU A 59 34.94 22.65 9.68
CA LEU A 59 33.84 22.42 10.62
C LEU A 59 34.23 22.88 12.03
N ASP A 60 35.43 22.53 12.50
CA ASP A 60 35.93 22.92 13.83
C ASP A 60 36.10 24.45 13.93
N ALA A 61 36.56 25.09 12.84
CA ALA A 61 36.65 26.55 12.72
C ALA A 61 35.29 27.24 12.48
N LYS A 62 34.18 26.48 12.37
CA LYS A 62 32.82 26.97 12.07
C LYS A 62 32.71 27.80 10.79
N VAL A 63 33.57 27.50 9.81
CA VAL A 63 33.58 28.16 8.50
C VAL A 63 32.49 27.58 7.58
N VAL A 64 32.15 26.31 7.81
CA VAL A 64 31.06 25.57 7.17
C VAL A 64 30.27 24.80 8.24
N THR A 65 29.02 24.48 7.95
CA THR A 65 28.18 23.57 8.75
C THR A 65 28.09 22.19 8.10
N LEU A 66 27.59 21.19 8.82
CA LEU A 66 27.42 19.82 8.30
C LEU A 66 26.56 19.74 7.02
N HIS A 67 25.64 20.69 6.86
CA HIS A 67 24.64 20.72 5.79
C HIS A 67 24.95 21.74 4.69
N THR A 68 26.07 22.47 4.80
CA THR A 68 26.50 23.45 3.80
C THR A 68 26.79 22.78 2.47
N ARG A 69 26.30 23.33 1.36
CA ARG A 69 26.68 22.88 0.01
C ARG A 69 28.13 23.26 -0.29
N ILE A 70 28.97 22.25 -0.50
CA ILE A 70 30.40 22.40 -0.80
C ILE A 70 30.75 21.63 -2.07
N LYS A 71 31.90 21.96 -2.66
CA LYS A 71 32.51 21.14 -3.71
C LYS A 71 33.68 20.38 -3.12
N ALA A 72 33.66 19.06 -3.20
CA ALA A 72 34.75 18.24 -2.67
C ALA A 72 35.38 17.41 -3.78
N ARG A 73 36.69 17.20 -3.67
CA ARG A 73 37.40 16.21 -4.47
C ARG A 73 37.01 14.80 -3.99
N TRP A 74 36.49 13.99 -4.90
CA TRP A 74 36.15 12.60 -4.67
C TRP A 74 36.88 11.70 -5.65
N THR A 75 37.41 10.58 -5.16
CA THR A 75 38.10 9.58 -5.98
C THR A 75 37.25 8.32 -5.98
N GLU A 76 36.77 7.93 -7.16
CA GLU A 76 35.98 6.71 -7.37
C GLU A 76 36.72 5.76 -8.31
N GLN A 77 36.38 4.47 -8.26
CA GLN A 77 36.86 3.50 -9.25
C GLN A 77 35.91 3.50 -10.44
N ASP A 78 36.43 3.56 -11.66
CA ASP A 78 35.64 3.35 -12.87
C ASP A 78 35.31 1.86 -13.11
N ALA A 79 34.50 1.56 -14.12
CA ALA A 79 34.11 0.19 -14.49
C ALA A 79 35.31 -0.70 -14.87
N GLU A 80 36.46 -0.10 -15.19
CA GLU A 80 37.71 -0.77 -15.56
C GLU A 80 38.68 -0.90 -14.37
N GLY A 81 38.29 -0.38 -13.19
CA GLY A 81 39.06 -0.44 -11.95
C GLY A 81 40.09 0.68 -11.77
N ASN A 82 40.14 1.67 -12.66
CA ASN A 82 41.03 2.82 -12.53
C ASN A 82 40.46 3.87 -11.58
N GLU A 83 41.31 4.52 -10.79
CA GLU A 83 40.89 5.59 -9.89
C GLU A 83 40.71 6.90 -10.67
N VAL A 84 39.46 7.36 -10.78
CA VAL A 84 39.10 8.63 -11.40
C VAL A 84 38.78 9.64 -10.32
N THR A 85 39.48 10.78 -10.34
CA THR A 85 39.21 11.89 -9.43
C THR A 85 38.29 12.90 -10.08
N LYS A 86 37.16 13.21 -9.42
CA LYS A 86 36.19 14.21 -9.86
C LYS A 86 35.89 15.20 -8.75
N VAL A 87 35.41 16.38 -9.12
CA VAL A 87 34.87 17.35 -8.16
C VAL A 87 33.36 17.16 -8.13
N ILE A 88 32.82 16.87 -6.95
CA ILE A 88 31.39 16.60 -6.74
C ILE A 88 30.75 17.68 -5.88
N ASP A 89 29.49 17.97 -6.15
CA ASP A 89 28.66 18.82 -5.29
C ASP A 89 28.09 17.96 -4.13
N THR A 90 28.42 18.34 -2.90
CA THR A 90 28.19 17.52 -1.70
C THR A 90 28.04 18.38 -0.45
N THR A 91 27.90 17.76 0.72
CA THR A 91 27.95 18.42 2.02
C THR A 91 29.05 17.79 2.88
N PRO A 92 29.60 18.50 3.88
CA PRO A 92 30.53 17.91 4.84
C PRO A 92 30.01 16.62 5.49
N GLY A 93 28.71 16.57 5.82
CA GLY A 93 28.07 15.38 6.39
C GLY A 93 28.04 14.18 5.42
N ARG A 94 27.68 14.41 4.15
CA ARG A 94 27.71 13.37 3.11
C ARG A 94 29.13 12.91 2.79
N MET A 95 30.13 13.79 2.88
CA MET A 95 31.54 13.40 2.70
C MET A 95 32.05 12.51 3.83
N LYS A 96 31.65 12.76 5.08
CA LYS A 96 31.94 11.86 6.20
C LYS A 96 31.36 10.46 5.99
N LEU A 97 30.18 10.37 5.36
CA LEU A 97 29.55 9.11 4.98
C LEU A 97 30.27 8.44 3.79
N ALA A 98 30.61 9.22 2.77
CA ALA A 98 31.32 8.75 1.59
C ALA A 98 32.67 8.12 1.96
N ALA A 99 33.35 8.68 2.96
CA ALA A 99 34.60 8.14 3.50
C ALA A 99 34.52 6.68 3.98
N LEU A 100 33.32 6.22 4.36
CA LEU A 100 33.08 4.85 4.82
C LEU A 100 32.80 3.88 3.67
N LEU A 101 32.48 4.37 2.47
CA LEU A 101 32.12 3.51 1.35
C LEU A 101 33.29 2.60 0.97
N PRO A 102 33.05 1.30 0.76
CA PRO A 102 34.07 0.41 0.22
C PRO A 102 34.41 0.82 -1.21
N ARG A 103 35.71 0.80 -1.56
CA ARG A 103 36.17 1.08 -2.92
C ARG A 103 35.73 -0.05 -3.85
N ASN A 104 34.79 0.25 -4.73
CA ASN A 104 34.30 -0.67 -5.76
C ASN A 104 33.71 0.14 -6.93
N PRO A 105 33.87 -0.29 -8.19
CA PRO A 105 33.29 0.39 -9.36
C PRO A 105 31.78 0.63 -9.27
N ASN A 106 31.04 -0.29 -8.65
CA ASN A 106 29.59 -0.23 -8.58
C ASN A 106 29.07 0.51 -7.34
N VAL A 107 29.96 0.95 -6.43
CA VAL A 107 29.62 1.67 -5.21
C VAL A 107 30.16 3.10 -5.31
N GLY A 108 29.34 3.99 -5.85
CA GLY A 108 29.69 5.40 -6.08
C GLY A 108 29.00 6.39 -5.15
N TYR A 109 29.45 7.64 -5.21
CA TYR A 109 28.86 8.76 -4.44
C TYR A 109 27.38 9.00 -4.78
N ARG A 110 26.94 8.60 -5.98
CA ARG A 110 25.54 8.67 -6.43
C ARG A 110 24.54 8.11 -5.41
N LEU A 111 24.94 7.10 -4.64
CA LEU A 111 24.10 6.47 -3.61
C LEU A 111 23.82 7.39 -2.41
N LEU A 112 24.63 8.44 -2.21
CA LEU A 112 24.55 9.41 -1.10
C LEU A 112 23.96 10.77 -1.52
N GLU A 113 23.51 10.91 -2.77
CA GLU A 113 22.86 12.15 -3.25
C GLU A 113 21.48 12.38 -2.61
N LYS A 114 20.84 11.31 -2.14
CA LYS A 114 19.54 11.34 -1.47
C LYS A 114 19.70 11.43 0.05
N ASN A 115 18.67 11.91 0.71
CA ASN A 115 18.61 11.87 2.17
C ASN A 115 18.50 10.40 2.64
N LEU A 116 19.32 10.01 3.60
CA LEU A 116 19.45 8.64 4.08
C LEU A 116 18.35 8.30 5.10
N THR A 117 17.17 8.01 4.58
CA THR A 117 16.07 7.35 5.29
C THR A 117 16.43 5.89 5.62
N LYS A 118 15.70 5.28 6.55
CA LYS A 118 15.80 3.84 6.86
C LYS A 118 15.75 2.96 5.60
N LYS A 119 14.91 3.30 4.62
CA LYS A 119 14.78 2.55 3.37
C LYS A 119 16.02 2.70 2.50
N GLU A 120 16.49 3.94 2.33
CA GLU A 120 17.70 4.24 1.55
C GLU A 120 18.96 3.61 2.17
N ILE A 121 19.07 3.60 3.50
CA ILE A 121 20.16 2.91 4.21
C ILE A 121 20.12 1.39 3.97
N GLY A 122 18.94 0.78 4.01
CA GLY A 122 18.78 -0.64 3.70
C GLY A 122 19.23 -0.98 2.28
N ASN A 123 18.87 -0.13 1.31
CA ASN A 123 19.31 -0.28 -0.07
C ASN A 123 20.82 -0.08 -0.23
N LEU A 124 21.41 0.88 0.51
CA LEU A 124 22.86 1.12 0.49
C LEU A 124 23.65 -0.11 0.95
N ILE A 125 23.21 -0.75 2.04
CA ILE A 125 23.83 -1.98 2.56
C ILE A 125 23.64 -3.14 1.57
N ASP A 126 22.47 -3.25 0.93
CA ASP A 126 22.18 -4.28 -0.07
C ASP A 126 23.11 -4.18 -1.30
N VAL A 127 23.30 -2.96 -1.81
CA VAL A 127 24.23 -2.70 -2.93
C VAL A 127 25.67 -3.05 -2.54
N VAL A 128 26.10 -2.65 -1.34
CA VAL A 128 27.44 -3.01 -0.83
C VAL A 128 27.59 -4.52 -0.68
N TYR A 129 26.57 -5.23 -0.21
CA TYR A 129 26.59 -6.68 -0.09
C TYR A 129 26.76 -7.38 -1.43
N ARG A 130 25.99 -6.96 -2.44
CA ARG A 130 26.00 -7.58 -3.77
C ARG A 130 27.33 -7.38 -4.50
N HIS A 131 27.94 -6.20 -4.41
CA HIS A 131 29.13 -5.88 -5.19
C HIS A 131 30.46 -6.07 -4.43
N CYS A 132 30.47 -5.89 -3.11
CA CYS A 132 31.69 -5.95 -2.30
C CYS A 132 31.77 -7.21 -1.42
N GLY A 133 30.69 -8.00 -1.36
CA GLY A 133 30.60 -9.22 -0.58
C GLY A 133 30.45 -9.00 0.92
N GLN A 134 30.43 -10.11 1.65
CA GLN A 134 30.02 -10.16 3.05
C GLN A 134 30.96 -9.40 4.00
N LYS A 135 32.29 -9.59 3.88
CA LYS A 135 33.26 -8.98 4.81
C LYS A 135 33.25 -7.46 4.75
N ALA A 136 33.24 -6.89 3.54
CA ALA A 136 33.19 -5.44 3.34
C ALA A 136 31.90 -4.85 3.91
N THR A 137 30.76 -5.53 3.71
CA THR A 137 29.45 -5.12 4.22
C THR A 137 29.41 -5.06 5.74
N VAL A 138 29.97 -6.06 6.42
CA VAL A 138 30.01 -6.08 7.90
C VAL A 138 30.84 -4.91 8.45
N ILE A 139 32.02 -4.66 7.86
CA ILE A 139 32.87 -3.53 8.27
C ILE A 139 32.14 -2.21 8.02
N PHE A 140 31.49 -2.08 6.87
CA PHE A 140 30.73 -0.90 6.51
C PHE A 140 29.57 -0.64 7.49
N ALA A 141 28.78 -1.67 7.81
CA ALA A 141 27.66 -1.56 8.75
C ALA A 141 28.12 -1.15 10.16
N ASP A 142 29.24 -1.71 10.65
CA ASP A 142 29.81 -1.37 11.95
C ASP A 142 30.33 0.07 12.00
N GLN A 143 31.03 0.52 10.96
CA GLN A 143 31.49 1.90 10.85
C GLN A 143 30.33 2.90 10.76
N MET A 144 29.28 2.56 10.01
CA MET A 144 28.06 3.36 9.92
C MET A 144 27.37 3.48 11.28
N MET A 145 27.29 2.39 12.05
CA MET A 145 26.77 2.41 13.42
C MET A 145 27.55 3.41 14.29
N GLY A 146 28.89 3.31 14.28
CA GLY A 146 29.74 4.19 15.08
C GLY A 146 29.66 5.67 14.67
N LEU A 147 29.46 5.98 13.39
CA LEU A 147 29.24 7.34 12.90
C LEU A 147 27.85 7.85 13.26
N GLY A 148 26.82 7.04 13.02
CA GLY A 148 25.42 7.40 13.29
C GLY A 148 25.18 7.74 14.75
N PHE A 149 25.69 6.95 15.70
CA PHE A 149 25.56 7.27 17.14
C PHE A 149 26.23 8.58 17.54
N ARG A 150 27.46 8.82 17.04
CA ARG A 150 28.21 10.05 17.36
C ARG A 150 27.50 11.28 16.87
N GLU A 151 27.00 11.24 15.63
CA GLU A 151 26.38 12.40 15.01
C GLU A 151 24.92 12.59 15.48
N ALA A 152 24.20 11.52 15.81
CA ALA A 152 22.90 11.61 16.48
C ALA A 152 23.00 12.33 17.84
N ALA A 153 24.02 11.99 18.64
CA ALA A 153 24.23 12.64 19.94
C ALA A 153 24.58 14.13 19.80
N LYS A 154 25.40 14.48 18.80
CA LYS A 154 25.76 15.88 18.52
C LYS A 154 24.61 16.70 17.96
N ALA A 155 23.72 16.08 17.18
CA ALA A 155 22.58 16.76 16.56
C ALA A 155 21.61 17.33 17.60
N GLY A 156 21.59 16.82 18.83
CA GLY A 156 20.78 17.37 19.92
C GLY A 156 19.27 17.33 19.65
N ILE A 157 18.82 16.37 18.84
CA ILE A 157 17.42 16.27 18.41
C ILE A 157 16.53 16.01 19.62
N SER A 158 15.53 16.86 19.80
CA SER A 158 14.65 16.85 20.96
C SER A 158 13.19 16.62 20.57
N PHE A 159 12.34 16.38 21.56
CA PHE A 159 10.90 16.27 21.40
C PHE A 159 10.22 17.14 22.46
N GLY A 160 9.70 18.29 22.05
CA GLY A 160 9.00 19.25 22.88
C GLY A 160 7.53 19.44 22.48
N LYS A 161 6.78 20.11 23.35
CA LYS A 161 5.37 20.50 23.10
C LYS A 161 5.24 21.40 21.86
N ASP A 162 6.20 22.29 21.66
CA ASP A 162 6.16 23.27 20.58
C ASP A 162 6.58 22.70 19.23
N ASP A 163 7.28 21.55 19.23
CA ASP A 163 7.60 20.83 18.00
C ASP A 163 6.36 20.15 17.40
N ILE A 164 5.33 19.86 18.21
CA ILE A 164 4.06 19.33 17.72
C ILE A 164 3.24 20.50 17.15
N VAL A 165 3.03 20.52 15.84
CA VAL A 165 2.29 21.59 15.17
C VAL A 165 0.85 21.17 14.92
N ILE A 166 -0.11 22.05 15.23
CA ILE A 166 -1.52 21.88 14.87
C ILE A 166 -1.76 22.70 13.61
N PRO A 167 -2.25 22.09 12.51
CA PRO A 167 -2.40 22.82 11.26
C PRO A 167 -3.52 23.85 11.35
N ALA A 168 -3.30 25.06 10.86
CA ALA A 168 -4.30 26.12 10.90
C ALA A 168 -5.60 25.74 10.17
N LYS A 169 -5.47 24.99 9.06
CA LYS A 169 -6.59 24.48 8.26
C LYS A 169 -7.48 23.48 8.99
N LYS A 170 -7.07 22.95 10.16
CA LYS A 170 -7.85 21.97 10.92
C LYS A 170 -9.26 22.47 11.22
N VAL A 171 -9.40 23.72 11.67
CA VAL A 171 -10.69 24.27 12.10
C VAL A 171 -11.67 24.33 10.92
N GLU A 172 -11.18 24.75 9.76
CA GLU A 172 -11.96 24.81 8.52
C GLU A 172 -12.40 23.41 8.07
N LEU A 173 -11.47 22.44 8.05
CA LEU A 173 -11.75 21.06 7.64
C LEU A 173 -12.77 20.38 8.56
N VAL A 174 -12.65 20.58 9.88
CA VAL A 174 -13.61 20.02 10.84
C VAL A 174 -14.98 20.67 10.68
N ALA A 175 -15.05 21.97 10.41
CA ALA A 175 -16.32 22.66 10.16
C ALA A 175 -16.99 22.17 8.86
N GLU A 176 -16.22 22.05 7.77
CA GLU A 176 -16.68 21.50 6.49
C GLU A 176 -17.30 20.12 6.67
N THR A 177 -16.62 19.22 7.40
CA THR A 177 -17.13 17.86 7.65
C THR A 177 -18.36 17.85 8.56
N ARG A 178 -18.45 18.75 9.54
CA ARG A 178 -19.66 18.87 10.38
C ARG A 178 -20.88 19.26 9.54
N THR A 179 -20.74 20.23 8.64
CA THR A 179 -21.82 20.63 7.73
C THR A 179 -22.24 19.48 6.82
N GLN A 180 -21.29 18.70 6.29
CA GLN A 180 -21.62 17.51 5.49
C GLN A 180 -22.38 16.45 6.30
N VAL A 181 -22.02 16.25 7.57
CA VAL A 181 -22.72 15.31 8.46
C VAL A 181 -24.14 15.81 8.75
N GLU A 182 -24.33 17.11 8.99
CA GLU A 182 -25.66 17.72 9.16
C GLU A 182 -26.53 17.54 7.90
N GLU A 183 -25.96 17.69 6.70
CA GLU A 183 -26.67 17.40 5.45
C GLU A 183 -27.09 15.93 5.34
N TYR A 184 -26.24 14.98 5.78
CA TYR A 184 -26.61 13.57 5.81
C TYR A 184 -27.67 13.26 6.87
N GLU A 185 -27.65 13.93 8.02
CA GLU A 185 -28.70 13.82 9.02
C GLU A 185 -30.03 14.37 8.51
N GLN A 186 -30.00 15.48 7.78
CA GLN A 186 -31.18 16.04 7.14
C GLN A 186 -31.72 15.12 6.05
N GLN A 187 -30.85 14.58 5.18
CA GLN A 187 -31.25 13.59 4.16
C GLN A 187 -31.88 12.34 4.79
N TYR A 188 -31.39 11.92 5.95
CA TYR A 188 -31.98 10.83 6.71
C TYR A 188 -33.36 11.22 7.26
N ALA A 189 -33.48 12.40 7.88
CA ALA A 189 -34.76 12.92 8.38
C ALA A 189 -35.81 13.09 7.27
N ASP A 190 -35.38 13.48 6.06
CA ASP A 190 -36.21 13.61 4.87
C ASP A 190 -36.51 12.26 4.18
N GLY A 191 -35.89 11.16 4.65
CA GLY A 191 -36.10 9.79 4.16
C GLY A 191 -35.40 9.42 2.85
N LEU A 192 -34.47 10.26 2.39
CA LEU A 192 -33.71 10.06 1.15
C LEU A 192 -32.64 8.96 1.27
N ILE A 193 -32.17 8.69 2.48
CA ILE A 193 -31.15 7.68 2.78
C ILE A 193 -31.57 6.80 3.95
N THR A 194 -31.04 5.58 4.01
CA THR A 194 -31.29 4.65 5.13
C THR A 194 -30.36 4.94 6.31
N ARG A 195 -30.68 4.40 7.50
CA ARG A 195 -29.81 4.52 8.69
C ARG A 195 -28.41 3.92 8.46
N GLY A 196 -28.33 2.79 7.76
CA GLY A 196 -27.05 2.14 7.45
C GLY A 196 -26.21 2.96 6.47
N GLU A 197 -26.84 3.55 5.45
CA GLU A 197 -26.19 4.46 4.51
C GLU A 197 -25.69 5.73 5.22
N LYS A 198 -26.51 6.32 6.10
CA LYS A 198 -26.12 7.47 6.93
C LYS A 198 -24.85 7.15 7.72
N TYR A 199 -24.85 6.03 8.45
CA TYR A 199 -23.71 5.60 9.25
C TYR A 199 -22.44 5.47 8.40
N ASN A 200 -22.50 4.79 7.26
CA ASN A 200 -21.33 4.61 6.39
C ASN A 200 -20.83 5.94 5.81
N LYS A 201 -21.74 6.83 5.37
CA LYS A 201 -21.38 8.15 4.84
C LYS A 201 -20.74 9.05 5.89
N VAL A 202 -21.25 9.03 7.12
CA VAL A 202 -20.68 9.81 8.24
C VAL A 202 -19.28 9.29 8.58
N VAL A 203 -19.11 7.97 8.67
CA VAL A 203 -17.80 7.34 8.92
C VAL A 203 -16.79 7.68 7.82
N ASP A 204 -17.19 7.59 6.55
CA ASP A 204 -16.33 7.93 5.41
C ASP A 204 -15.94 9.42 5.40
N ALA A 205 -16.89 10.32 5.62
CA ALA A 205 -16.64 11.77 5.69
C ALA A 205 -15.60 12.10 6.77
N TRP A 206 -15.76 11.53 7.97
CA TRP A 206 -14.78 11.71 9.04
C TRP A 206 -13.44 11.06 8.73
N SER A 207 -13.40 9.87 8.13
CA SER A 207 -12.14 9.22 7.73
C SER A 207 -11.35 10.12 6.78
N LYS A 208 -12.00 10.62 5.72
CA LYS A 208 -11.42 11.55 4.74
C LYS A 208 -10.95 12.86 5.38
N ALA A 209 -11.74 13.44 6.29
CA ALA A 209 -11.35 14.64 7.02
C ALA A 209 -10.08 14.41 7.85
N THR A 210 -10.02 13.26 8.52
CA THR A 210 -8.89 12.88 9.37
C THR A 210 -7.61 12.74 8.54
N ASP A 211 -7.69 12.21 7.31
CA ASP A 211 -6.54 12.11 6.38
C ASP A 211 -6.15 13.47 5.79
N ARG A 212 -7.12 14.29 5.35
CA ARG A 212 -6.85 15.68 4.88
C ARG A 212 -6.14 16.53 5.94
N ILE A 213 -6.51 16.37 7.22
CA ILE A 213 -5.87 17.06 8.34
C ILE A 213 -4.44 16.55 8.56
N ALA A 214 -4.21 15.24 8.42
CA ALA A 214 -2.88 14.65 8.54
C ALA A 214 -1.93 15.17 7.45
N ASP A 215 -2.40 15.23 6.21
CA ASP A 215 -1.63 15.77 5.08
C ASP A 215 -1.30 17.25 5.27
N ALA A 216 -2.29 18.06 5.69
CA ALA A 216 -2.09 19.47 6.00
C ALA A 216 -1.06 19.68 7.12
N MET A 217 -1.14 18.88 8.19
CA MET A 217 -0.17 18.91 9.28
C MET A 217 1.24 18.52 8.81
N MET A 218 1.37 17.46 8.01
CA MET A 218 2.66 17.02 7.48
C MET A 218 3.27 18.06 6.54
N ALA A 219 2.46 18.75 5.72
CA ALA A 219 2.93 19.83 4.89
C ALA A 219 3.42 21.04 5.71
N GLU A 220 2.75 21.37 6.81
CA GLU A 220 3.10 22.53 7.64
C GLU A 220 4.31 22.27 8.56
N ILE A 221 4.49 21.05 9.05
CA ILE A 221 5.63 20.65 9.89
C ILE A 221 6.91 20.41 9.06
N ALA A 222 6.76 20.09 7.78
CA ALA A 222 7.88 19.92 6.85
C ALA A 222 8.56 21.25 6.48
N GLN A 223 7.85 22.38 6.61
CA GLN A 223 8.40 23.69 6.29
C GLN A 223 9.44 24.11 7.34
N PRO A 224 10.65 24.53 6.92
CA PRO A 224 11.65 25.06 7.83
C PRO A 224 11.13 26.29 8.57
N ARG A 225 11.41 26.39 9.87
CA ARG A 225 10.95 27.49 10.71
C ARG A 225 12.14 28.21 11.33
N VAL A 226 12.02 29.53 11.43
CA VAL A 226 12.96 30.35 12.21
C VAL A 226 12.49 30.28 13.67
N LEU A 227 13.22 29.53 14.50
CA LEU A 227 12.92 29.39 15.92
C LEU A 227 13.48 30.56 16.74
N ILE A 228 14.60 31.13 16.28
CA ILE A 228 15.30 32.25 16.92
C ILE A 228 15.53 33.32 15.85
N GLU A 229 15.10 34.56 16.13
CA GLU A 229 15.31 35.69 15.23
C GLU A 229 16.81 35.87 14.93
N GLY A 230 17.19 35.77 13.65
CA GLY A 230 18.58 35.88 13.19
C GLY A 230 19.27 34.53 12.90
N GLU A 231 18.61 33.39 13.14
CA GLU A 231 19.12 32.07 12.74
C GLU A 231 18.48 31.56 11.44
N ASN A 232 19.20 30.66 10.76
CA ASN A 232 18.70 30.02 9.55
C ASN A 232 17.48 29.14 9.88
N PRO A 233 16.50 29.02 8.95
CA PRO A 233 15.36 28.15 9.14
C PRO A 233 15.80 26.70 9.40
N ASP A 234 15.32 26.11 10.49
CA ASP A 234 15.63 24.73 10.83
C ASP A 234 14.44 23.80 10.62
N ILE A 235 14.74 22.53 10.40
CA ILE A 235 13.75 21.49 10.21
C ILE A 235 13.25 21.06 11.59
N ASN A 236 11.93 20.85 11.70
CA ASN A 236 11.33 20.36 12.92
C ASN A 236 11.84 18.96 13.30
N SER A 237 12.22 18.77 14.57
CA SER A 237 12.76 17.50 15.08
C SER A 237 11.79 16.32 14.92
N VAL A 238 10.51 16.54 15.15
CA VAL A 238 9.48 15.49 15.03
C VAL A 238 9.27 15.10 13.57
N PHE A 239 9.32 16.07 12.66
CA PHE A 239 9.33 15.79 11.23
C PHE A 239 10.55 14.96 10.82
N MET A 240 11.74 15.29 11.32
CA MET A 240 12.95 14.51 11.05
C MET A 240 12.82 13.05 11.52
N MET A 241 12.27 12.83 12.73
CA MET A 241 12.06 11.47 13.25
C MET A 241 11.13 10.66 12.34
N ALA A 242 10.00 11.26 11.92
CA ALA A 242 9.02 10.59 11.07
C ALA A 242 9.52 10.36 9.63
N ASN A 243 10.13 11.37 9.00
CA ASN A 243 10.63 11.30 7.62
C ASN A 243 11.83 10.35 7.50
N SER A 244 12.76 10.39 8.46
CA SER A 244 13.89 9.44 8.48
C SER A 244 13.47 7.99 8.64
N GLY A 245 12.26 7.72 9.15
CA GLY A 245 11.80 6.38 9.51
C GLY A 245 12.52 5.81 10.74
N ALA A 246 13.19 6.67 11.53
CA ALA A 246 13.85 6.29 12.76
C ALA A 246 12.84 5.95 13.86
N ARG A 247 11.87 6.85 14.09
CA ARG A 247 10.77 6.72 15.06
C ARG A 247 9.59 7.56 14.59
N GLY A 248 8.37 7.10 14.84
CA GLY A 248 7.17 7.82 14.40
C GLY A 248 6.65 7.31 13.07
N SER A 249 5.33 7.16 12.97
CA SER A 249 4.61 7.01 11.70
C SER A 249 3.73 8.23 11.46
N GLN A 250 3.30 8.44 10.20
CA GLN A 250 2.32 9.49 9.89
C GLN A 250 1.04 9.35 10.72
N ALA A 251 0.60 8.12 11.00
CA ALA A 251 -0.55 7.86 11.88
C ALA A 251 -0.32 8.31 13.33
N GLN A 252 0.90 8.18 13.87
CA GLN A 252 1.24 8.69 15.20
C GLN A 252 1.30 10.21 15.22
N MET A 253 1.88 10.81 14.18
CA MET A 253 1.91 12.28 14.00
C MET A 253 0.51 12.86 13.95
N LYS A 254 -0.38 12.21 13.20
CA LYS A 254 -1.80 12.56 13.06
C LYS A 254 -2.51 12.64 14.41
N GLN A 255 -2.24 11.71 15.32
CA GLN A 255 -2.81 11.74 16.68
C GLN A 255 -2.21 12.82 17.58
N LEU A 256 -0.93 13.19 17.37
CA LEU A 256 -0.24 14.20 18.17
C LEU A 256 -0.71 15.62 17.85
N GLY A 257 -0.70 16.01 16.57
CA GLY A 257 -0.97 17.39 16.13
C GLY A 257 -2.21 17.57 15.24
N GLY A 258 -2.71 16.50 14.62
CA GLY A 258 -3.89 16.56 13.75
C GLY A 258 -5.19 16.41 14.54
N MET A 259 -5.75 15.20 14.48
CA MET A 259 -6.91 14.77 15.25
C MET A 259 -6.80 13.27 15.51
N ARG A 260 -7.38 12.79 16.61
CA ARG A 260 -7.34 11.36 16.93
C ARG A 260 -8.26 10.52 16.04
N GLY A 261 -9.37 11.09 15.57
CA GLY A 261 -10.24 10.46 14.56
C GLY A 261 -11.24 9.45 15.12
N LEU A 262 -11.63 8.50 14.28
CA LEU A 262 -12.65 7.49 14.56
C LEU A 262 -12.09 6.32 15.37
N MET A 263 -12.85 5.85 16.37
CA MET A 263 -12.49 4.72 17.23
C MET A 263 -13.35 3.49 16.95
N ALA A 264 -12.79 2.30 17.16
CA ALA A 264 -13.53 1.04 17.07
C ALA A 264 -14.12 0.62 18.43
N LYS A 265 -15.36 0.11 18.42
CA LYS A 265 -15.99 -0.57 19.55
C LYS A 265 -15.38 -1.97 19.74
N PRO A 266 -15.59 -2.60 20.91
CA PRO A 266 -15.19 -4.00 21.10
C PRO A 266 -15.85 -4.98 20.13
N SER A 267 -16.99 -4.65 19.52
CA SER A 267 -17.62 -5.43 18.45
C SER A 267 -16.87 -5.36 17.11
N GLY A 268 -16.00 -4.37 16.91
CA GLY A 268 -15.35 -4.06 15.62
C GLY A 268 -16.08 -3.02 14.78
N GLU A 269 -17.28 -2.59 15.20
CA GLU A 269 -17.96 -1.44 14.60
C GLU A 269 -17.24 -0.14 14.92
N ILE A 270 -17.35 0.85 14.03
CA ILE A 270 -16.78 2.17 14.23
C ILE A 270 -17.78 3.04 15.00
N ILE A 271 -17.28 3.87 15.91
CA ILE A 271 -18.10 4.86 16.61
C ILE A 271 -18.28 6.06 15.67
N GLU A 272 -19.52 6.41 15.35
CA GLU A 272 -19.86 7.51 14.44
C GLU A 272 -19.40 8.89 14.95
N THR A 273 -19.27 9.05 16.27
CA THR A 273 -18.76 10.26 16.90
C THR A 273 -17.21 10.23 16.97
N PRO A 274 -16.51 11.04 16.18
CA PRO A 274 -15.05 11.07 16.18
C PRO A 274 -14.49 11.82 17.38
N ILE A 275 -13.21 11.62 17.64
CA ILE A 275 -12.41 12.47 18.55
C ILE A 275 -11.73 13.54 17.70
N THR A 276 -12.26 14.77 17.72
CA THR A 276 -11.71 15.92 16.98
C THR A 276 -10.45 16.48 17.63
N SER A 277 -10.29 16.25 18.93
CA SER A 277 -9.14 16.72 19.70
C SER A 277 -7.89 15.88 19.40
N ASN A 278 -6.71 16.46 19.59
CA ASN A 278 -5.41 15.78 19.53
C ASN A 278 -4.70 15.76 20.89
N PHE A 279 -3.56 15.06 20.99
CA PHE A 279 -2.85 14.98 22.26
C PHE A 279 -2.25 16.31 22.73
N LYS A 280 -1.93 17.25 21.83
CA LYS A 280 -1.45 18.58 22.20
C LYS A 280 -2.57 19.47 22.79
N GLU A 281 -3.78 19.35 22.27
CA GLU A 281 -4.98 20.04 22.76
C GLU A 281 -5.53 19.41 24.04
N GLY A 282 -5.31 18.11 24.22
CA GLY A 282 -5.88 17.32 25.32
C GLY A 282 -7.19 16.64 24.93
N LEU A 283 -7.59 15.64 25.73
CA LEU A 283 -8.82 14.90 25.52
C LEU A 283 -9.81 15.18 26.65
N THR A 284 -11.08 15.34 26.30
CA THR A 284 -12.16 15.36 27.29
C THR A 284 -12.35 13.97 27.92
N VAL A 285 -13.04 13.90 29.07
CA VAL A 285 -13.30 12.64 29.77
C VAL A 285 -14.03 11.63 28.86
N LEU A 286 -15.01 12.09 28.08
CA LEU A 286 -15.78 11.25 27.16
C LEU A 286 -14.92 10.73 26.00
N GLU A 287 -14.12 11.60 25.36
CA GLU A 287 -13.20 11.20 24.28
C GLU A 287 -12.16 10.18 24.79
N TYR A 288 -11.58 10.44 25.97
CA TYR A 288 -10.65 9.50 26.58
C TYR A 288 -11.32 8.16 26.85
N PHE A 289 -12.50 8.14 27.49
CA PHE A 289 -13.25 6.93 27.80
C PHE A 289 -13.62 6.13 26.54
N ASN A 290 -14.09 6.79 25.50
CA ASN A 290 -14.39 6.14 24.21
C ASN A 290 -13.14 5.50 23.59
N SER A 291 -11.98 6.15 23.71
CA SER A 291 -10.72 5.60 23.20
C SER A 291 -10.21 4.37 23.97
N THR A 292 -10.59 4.20 25.24
CA THR A 292 -10.12 3.07 26.07
C THR A 292 -10.66 1.72 25.62
N HIS A 293 -11.85 1.68 25.03
CA HIS A 293 -12.49 0.43 24.59
C HIS A 293 -11.70 -0.25 23.47
N GLY A 294 -11.35 0.51 22.42
CA GLY A 294 -10.51 0.04 21.32
C GLY A 294 -9.11 -0.35 21.79
N ALA A 295 -8.47 0.49 22.61
CA ALA A 295 -7.14 0.20 23.16
C ALA A 295 -7.10 -1.09 24.00
N ARG A 296 -8.10 -1.30 24.88
CA ARG A 296 -8.18 -2.51 25.71
C ARG A 296 -8.41 -3.76 24.87
N LYS A 297 -9.29 -3.69 23.87
CA LYS A 297 -9.50 -4.81 22.93
C LYS A 297 -8.21 -5.13 22.17
N GLY A 298 -7.53 -4.13 21.62
CA GLY A 298 -6.27 -4.30 20.91
C GLY A 298 -5.19 -4.99 21.74
N LEU A 299 -5.00 -4.54 22.99
CA LEU A 299 -4.05 -5.16 23.91
C LEU A 299 -4.43 -6.61 24.28
N ALA A 300 -5.73 -6.87 24.52
CA ALA A 300 -6.20 -8.22 24.82
C ALA A 300 -6.05 -9.17 23.61
N ASP A 301 -6.40 -8.70 22.41
CA ASP A 301 -6.27 -9.46 21.16
C ASP A 301 -4.80 -9.76 20.86
N THR A 302 -3.88 -8.82 21.10
CA THR A 302 -2.45 -9.14 20.95
C THR A 302 -2.01 -10.22 21.93
N ALA A 303 -2.43 -10.16 23.20
CA ALA A 303 -2.05 -11.18 24.18
C ALA A 303 -2.60 -12.56 23.80
N LEU A 304 -3.84 -12.65 23.31
CA LEU A 304 -4.50 -13.91 22.97
C LEU A 304 -4.08 -14.47 21.62
N LYS A 305 -4.09 -13.66 20.55
CA LYS A 305 -3.84 -14.13 19.17
C LYS A 305 -2.37 -14.50 18.92
N THR A 306 -1.43 -13.97 19.71
CA THR A 306 -0.01 -14.37 19.62
C THR A 306 0.16 -15.87 19.83
N ALA A 307 -0.62 -16.48 20.73
CA ALA A 307 -0.59 -17.91 20.96
C ALA A 307 -1.01 -18.72 19.73
N ASN A 308 -2.01 -18.24 18.97
CA ASN A 308 -2.49 -18.91 17.76
C ASN A 308 -1.43 -18.89 16.65
N SER A 309 -0.76 -17.76 16.42
CA SER A 309 0.31 -17.64 15.43
C SER A 309 1.53 -18.50 15.80
N GLY A 310 1.89 -18.53 17.09
CA GLY A 310 2.94 -19.42 17.59
C GLY A 310 2.60 -20.91 17.43
N TYR A 311 1.36 -21.29 17.72
CA TYR A 311 0.87 -22.65 17.56
C TYR A 311 0.84 -23.09 16.08
N LEU A 312 0.42 -22.20 15.17
CA LEU A 312 0.50 -22.42 13.74
C LEU A 312 1.95 -22.65 13.28
N THR A 313 2.87 -21.81 13.75
CA THR A 313 4.30 -21.94 13.44
C THR A 313 4.84 -23.31 13.85
N ARG A 314 4.48 -23.78 15.06
CA ARG A 314 4.86 -25.14 15.51
C ARG A 314 4.35 -26.22 14.57
N ARG A 315 3.07 -26.17 14.18
CA ARG A 315 2.49 -27.14 13.23
C ARG A 315 3.12 -27.06 11.85
N LEU A 316 3.49 -25.87 11.37
CA LEU A 316 4.19 -25.71 10.09
C LEU A 316 5.56 -26.39 10.14
N VAL A 317 6.30 -26.23 11.24
CA VAL A 317 7.59 -26.92 11.43
C VAL A 317 7.39 -28.44 11.49
N ASP A 318 6.40 -28.93 12.24
CA ASP A 318 6.10 -30.37 12.36
C ASP A 318 5.86 -31.02 10.98
N VAL A 319 5.22 -30.32 10.04
CA VAL A 319 4.94 -30.82 8.68
C VAL A 319 6.12 -30.62 7.73
N ALA A 320 6.88 -29.53 7.87
CA ALA A 320 7.92 -29.16 6.91
C ALA A 320 9.32 -29.68 7.24
N GLN A 321 9.56 -30.20 8.45
CA GLN A 321 10.90 -30.58 8.93
C GLN A 321 11.65 -31.57 8.02
N ASP A 322 10.93 -32.46 7.32
CA ASP A 322 11.52 -33.47 6.44
C ASP A 322 11.97 -32.91 5.07
N SER A 323 11.68 -31.64 4.79
CA SER A 323 12.14 -30.96 3.57
C SER A 323 13.56 -30.42 3.75
N ILE A 324 14.53 -31.25 3.35
CA ILE A 324 15.97 -30.96 3.36
C ILE A 324 16.49 -31.02 1.91
N VAL A 325 17.50 -30.21 1.59
CA VAL A 325 18.18 -30.31 0.29
C VAL A 325 19.06 -31.56 0.26
N THR A 326 18.74 -32.53 -0.58
CA THR A 326 19.43 -33.85 -0.61
C THR A 326 20.31 -34.05 -1.84
N GLU A 327 19.91 -33.49 -2.97
CA GLU A 327 20.60 -33.63 -4.26
C GLU A 327 20.67 -32.30 -5.03
N ILE A 328 21.48 -32.24 -6.08
CA ILE A 328 21.67 -31.01 -6.88
C ILE A 328 20.51 -30.82 -7.85
N ASP A 329 20.16 -31.87 -8.60
CA ASP A 329 19.12 -31.86 -9.61
C ASP A 329 18.34 -33.18 -9.60
N CYS A 330 17.01 -33.09 -9.64
CA CYS A 330 16.11 -34.25 -9.74
C CYS A 330 15.78 -34.62 -11.19
N GLY A 331 16.25 -33.85 -12.17
CA GLY A 331 15.99 -34.06 -13.60
C GLY A 331 14.58 -33.68 -14.08
N SER A 332 13.71 -33.19 -13.19
CA SER A 332 12.34 -32.81 -13.59
C SER A 332 12.32 -31.56 -14.46
N THR A 333 11.68 -31.65 -15.62
CA THR A 333 11.37 -30.52 -16.52
C THR A 333 10.05 -29.82 -16.17
N ARG A 334 9.35 -30.30 -15.12
CA ARG A 334 8.12 -29.69 -14.65
C ARG A 334 8.43 -28.42 -13.86
N GLY A 335 7.62 -27.40 -14.07
CA GLY A 335 7.78 -26.11 -13.44
C GLY A 335 6.44 -25.36 -13.33
N ILE A 336 6.45 -24.26 -12.58
CA ILE A 336 5.31 -23.37 -12.41
C ILE A 336 5.52 -22.11 -13.23
N THR A 337 4.45 -21.61 -13.86
CA THR A 337 4.49 -20.35 -14.60
C THR A 337 4.29 -19.19 -13.64
N LEU A 338 5.31 -18.35 -13.48
CA LEU A 338 5.25 -17.12 -12.70
C LEU A 338 4.91 -15.92 -13.60
N ARG A 339 4.10 -15.01 -13.06
CA ARG A 339 3.70 -13.73 -13.65
C ARG A 339 3.89 -12.62 -12.62
N ALA A 340 3.99 -11.38 -13.07
CA ALA A 340 3.88 -10.24 -12.18
C ALA A 340 2.52 -10.28 -11.44
N VAL A 341 2.52 -9.90 -10.16
CA VAL A 341 1.28 -9.80 -9.37
C VAL A 341 0.73 -8.41 -9.58
N MET A 342 -0.44 -8.32 -10.20
CA MET A 342 -1.14 -7.08 -10.49
C MET A 342 -2.43 -7.00 -9.67
N GLU A 343 -2.69 -5.85 -9.06
CA GLU A 343 -3.94 -5.54 -8.37
C GLU A 343 -4.42 -4.17 -8.84
N GLY A 344 -5.63 -4.09 -9.41
CA GLY A 344 -6.21 -2.82 -9.86
C GLY A 344 -5.37 -2.05 -10.90
N GLY A 345 -4.57 -2.73 -11.72
CA GLY A 345 -3.69 -2.10 -12.71
C GLY A 345 -2.29 -1.74 -12.19
N ASP A 346 -2.08 -1.75 -10.87
CA ASP A 346 -0.78 -1.54 -10.26
C ASP A 346 0.00 -2.86 -10.11
N VAL A 347 1.28 -2.82 -10.46
CA VAL A 347 2.19 -3.96 -10.29
C VAL A 347 2.67 -3.97 -8.84
N LEU A 348 2.10 -4.86 -8.01
CA LEU A 348 2.52 -5.04 -6.62
C LEU A 348 3.91 -5.66 -6.51
N VAL A 349 4.14 -6.72 -7.30
CA VAL A 349 5.43 -7.42 -7.36
C VAL A 349 5.77 -7.70 -8.81
N SER A 350 6.90 -7.18 -9.25
CA SER A 350 7.42 -7.35 -10.61
C SER A 350 7.78 -8.81 -10.88
N LEU A 351 7.88 -9.16 -12.17
CA LEU A 351 8.28 -10.52 -12.57
C LEU A 351 9.72 -10.82 -12.13
N GLY A 352 10.65 -9.89 -12.31
CA GLY A 352 12.06 -10.03 -11.94
C GLY A 352 12.25 -10.34 -10.46
N ALA A 353 11.51 -9.64 -9.59
CA ALA A 353 11.54 -9.89 -8.15
C ALA A 353 11.04 -11.29 -7.76
N ARG A 354 10.11 -11.89 -8.53
CA ARG A 354 9.58 -13.23 -8.24
C ARG A 354 10.45 -14.37 -8.75
N ILE A 355 11.14 -14.15 -9.87
CA ILE A 355 11.98 -15.16 -10.50
C ILE A 355 13.42 -15.16 -9.96
N LEU A 356 13.85 -14.08 -9.30
CA LEU A 356 15.19 -13.94 -8.75
C LEU A 356 15.58 -15.13 -7.88
N GLY A 357 16.76 -15.69 -8.17
CA GLY A 357 17.33 -16.83 -7.45
C GLY A 357 16.70 -18.18 -7.79
N ARG A 358 15.85 -18.29 -8.82
CA ARG A 358 15.27 -19.57 -9.26
C ARG A 358 15.94 -20.08 -10.53
N TYR A 359 15.64 -21.32 -10.91
CA TYR A 359 16.04 -21.91 -12.18
C TYR A 359 14.90 -21.85 -13.21
N ALA A 360 15.22 -21.51 -14.45
CA ALA A 360 14.27 -21.59 -15.56
C ALA A 360 13.96 -23.06 -15.89
N ALA A 361 12.68 -23.40 -16.07
CA ALA A 361 12.28 -24.76 -16.49
C ALA A 361 12.18 -24.90 -18.01
N GLU A 362 12.08 -23.79 -18.73
CA GLU A 362 11.98 -23.70 -20.20
C GLU A 362 12.83 -22.53 -20.69
N ASP A 363 13.16 -22.55 -21.98
CA ASP A 363 13.86 -21.44 -22.66
C ASP A 363 13.05 -20.14 -22.54
N ILE A 364 13.71 -19.08 -22.05
CA ILE A 364 13.12 -17.75 -21.97
C ILE A 364 13.33 -17.07 -23.31
N LYS A 365 12.23 -16.83 -24.04
CA LYS A 365 12.23 -16.15 -25.34
C LYS A 365 11.89 -14.67 -25.20
N GLU A 366 12.41 -13.87 -26.13
CA GLU A 366 12.02 -12.47 -26.26
C GLU A 366 10.58 -12.34 -26.81
N PRO A 367 9.74 -11.45 -26.26
CA PRO A 367 8.37 -11.30 -26.73
C PRO A 367 8.27 -10.88 -28.20
N GLY A 368 7.61 -11.70 -29.02
CA GLY A 368 7.37 -11.41 -30.43
C GLY A 368 8.49 -11.88 -31.37
N THR A 369 9.56 -12.49 -30.86
CA THR A 369 10.60 -13.16 -31.65
C THR A 369 10.76 -14.62 -31.19
N ASP A 370 11.35 -15.46 -32.04
CA ASP A 370 11.77 -16.82 -31.65
C ASP A 370 13.19 -16.85 -31.07
N ASN A 371 13.75 -15.67 -30.75
CA ASN A 371 15.08 -15.55 -30.18
C ASN A 371 15.06 -15.98 -28.70
N VAL A 372 15.93 -16.93 -28.35
CA VAL A 372 16.10 -17.40 -26.97
C VAL A 372 17.05 -16.44 -26.25
N LEU A 373 16.55 -15.75 -25.23
CA LEU A 373 17.36 -14.87 -24.37
C LEU A 373 18.21 -15.69 -23.42
N PHE A 374 17.59 -16.68 -22.76
CA PHE A 374 18.24 -17.55 -21.80
C PHE A 374 17.74 -18.99 -21.97
N PRO A 375 18.63 -19.99 -22.02
CA PRO A 375 18.22 -21.39 -22.14
C PRO A 375 17.54 -21.92 -20.88
N ALA A 376 16.88 -23.07 -20.99
CA ALA A 376 16.39 -23.84 -19.85
C ALA A 376 17.52 -24.15 -18.85
N ASP A 377 17.16 -24.34 -17.58
CA ASP A 377 18.06 -24.53 -16.44
C ASP A 377 19.04 -23.37 -16.20
N THR A 378 18.78 -22.19 -16.78
CA THR A 378 19.52 -20.97 -16.41
C THR A 378 19.18 -20.55 -14.98
N TYR A 379 20.21 -20.30 -14.18
CA TYR A 379 20.09 -19.71 -12.85
C TYR A 379 19.82 -18.21 -12.96
N LEU A 380 18.66 -17.77 -12.47
CA LEU A 380 18.15 -16.41 -12.65
C LEU A 380 18.75 -15.46 -11.60
N VAL A 381 19.93 -14.91 -11.90
CA VAL A 381 20.59 -13.85 -11.12
C VAL A 381 19.99 -12.46 -11.45
N GLU A 382 20.41 -11.43 -10.72
CA GLU A 382 19.93 -10.06 -10.86
C GLU A 382 20.04 -9.54 -12.30
N GLU A 383 21.17 -9.75 -12.96
CA GLU A 383 21.41 -9.32 -14.34
C GLU A 383 20.44 -9.99 -15.33
N VAL A 384 20.16 -11.28 -15.11
CA VAL A 384 19.21 -12.05 -15.91
C VAL A 384 17.78 -11.59 -15.66
N ALA A 385 17.42 -11.38 -14.39
CA ALA A 385 16.10 -10.88 -14.02
C ALA A 385 15.82 -9.49 -14.59
N GLU A 386 16.80 -8.58 -14.57
CA GLU A 386 16.72 -7.25 -15.19
C GLU A 386 16.60 -7.35 -16.71
N ALA A 387 17.40 -8.20 -17.37
CA ALA A 387 17.29 -8.43 -18.81
C ALA A 387 15.90 -8.97 -19.22
N VAL A 388 15.33 -9.87 -18.43
CA VAL A 388 13.96 -10.41 -18.63
C VAL A 388 12.90 -9.33 -18.47
N GLU A 389 13.06 -8.42 -17.51
CA GLU A 389 12.15 -7.27 -17.32
C GLU A 389 12.27 -6.26 -18.46
N VAL A 390 13.50 -5.91 -18.89
CA VAL A 390 13.76 -4.99 -20.00
C VAL A 390 13.22 -5.54 -21.32
N ALA A 391 13.34 -6.84 -21.55
CA ALA A 391 12.74 -7.52 -22.70
C ALA A 391 11.19 -7.53 -22.68
N GLY A 392 10.56 -7.20 -21.55
CA GLY A 392 9.10 -7.14 -21.43
C GLY A 392 8.41 -8.51 -21.38
N VAL A 393 9.11 -9.55 -20.93
CA VAL A 393 8.58 -10.91 -20.81
C VAL A 393 7.41 -10.93 -19.81
N GLN A 394 6.28 -11.51 -20.20
CA GLN A 394 5.05 -11.50 -19.39
C GLN A 394 5.00 -12.63 -18.36
N SER A 395 5.62 -13.76 -18.67
CA SER A 395 5.63 -14.93 -17.81
C SER A 395 6.85 -15.80 -18.06
N VAL A 396 7.38 -16.38 -16.98
CA VAL A 396 8.51 -17.32 -17.05
C VAL A 396 8.12 -18.60 -16.32
N LYS A 397 8.40 -19.76 -16.94
CA LYS A 397 8.24 -21.05 -16.28
C LYS A 397 9.51 -21.37 -15.51
N VAL A 398 9.38 -21.54 -14.19
CA VAL A 398 10.51 -21.79 -13.28
C VAL A 398 10.35 -23.14 -12.58
N ARG A 399 11.46 -23.74 -12.19
CA ARG A 399 11.47 -24.93 -11.33
C ARG A 399 10.94 -24.58 -9.94
N SER A 400 10.32 -25.57 -9.29
CA SER A 400 9.63 -25.38 -8.01
C SER A 400 9.76 -26.62 -7.14
N GLY A 401 9.76 -26.41 -5.82
CA GLY A 401 9.69 -27.50 -4.85
C GLY A 401 8.43 -28.35 -4.97
N LEU A 402 7.32 -27.79 -5.49
CA LEU A 402 6.08 -28.54 -5.72
C LEU A 402 6.18 -29.54 -6.88
N THR A 403 7.08 -29.30 -7.82
CA THR A 403 7.30 -30.14 -9.00
C THR A 403 8.58 -30.96 -8.92
N CYS A 404 9.22 -30.98 -7.74
CA CYS A 404 10.45 -31.73 -7.50
C CYS A 404 10.17 -33.24 -7.50
N GLU A 405 11.08 -34.00 -8.08
CA GLU A 405 11.00 -35.47 -8.20
C GLU A 405 12.03 -36.21 -7.33
N ALA A 406 12.73 -35.49 -6.45
CA ALA A 406 13.62 -36.09 -5.45
C ALA A 406 12.86 -37.07 -4.54
N GLU A 407 13.42 -38.25 -4.28
CA GLU A 407 12.77 -39.29 -3.45
C GLU A 407 12.61 -38.86 -1.98
N ALA A 408 13.59 -38.15 -1.44
CA ALA A 408 13.57 -37.60 -0.10
C ALA A 408 14.01 -36.13 -0.13
N GLY A 409 13.21 -35.24 0.43
CA GLY A 409 13.51 -33.81 0.49
C GLY A 409 13.26 -33.08 -0.85
N ILE A 410 14.19 -32.21 -1.22
CA ILE A 410 14.11 -31.37 -2.44
C ILE A 410 15.49 -31.23 -3.07
N CYS A 411 15.56 -31.07 -4.40
CA CYS A 411 16.82 -30.79 -5.08
C CYS A 411 17.18 -29.29 -5.05
N ALA A 412 18.46 -28.97 -5.17
CA ALA A 412 18.95 -27.59 -5.17
C ALA A 412 18.37 -26.76 -6.33
N HIS A 413 18.20 -27.32 -7.53
CA HIS A 413 17.61 -26.59 -8.67
C HIS A 413 16.13 -26.24 -8.50
N CYS A 414 15.34 -27.07 -7.82
CA CYS A 414 13.93 -26.78 -7.55
C CYS A 414 13.74 -25.70 -6.47
N TYR A 415 14.70 -25.56 -5.55
CA TYR A 415 14.70 -24.50 -4.54
C TYR A 415 15.34 -23.21 -5.08
N GLY A 416 16.56 -23.32 -5.61
CA GLY A 416 17.39 -22.23 -6.12
C GLY A 416 18.27 -21.62 -5.03
N ARG A 417 18.19 -20.30 -4.87
CA ARG A 417 19.05 -19.49 -4.00
C ARG A 417 18.69 -19.63 -2.53
N ASP A 418 19.70 -19.83 -1.69
CA ASP A 418 19.60 -19.56 -0.25
C ASP A 418 19.56 -18.04 -0.03
N LEU A 419 18.38 -17.54 0.36
CA LEU A 419 18.16 -16.11 0.58
C LEU A 419 18.93 -15.57 1.79
N ALA A 420 19.29 -16.40 2.77
CA ALA A 420 20.04 -15.94 3.95
C ALA A 420 21.53 -15.69 3.64
N ARG A 421 22.09 -16.41 2.65
CA ARG A 421 23.52 -16.34 2.28
C ARG A 421 23.79 -15.77 0.90
N GLY A 422 22.75 -15.61 0.08
CA GLY A 422 22.85 -15.06 -1.26
C GLY A 422 23.53 -15.99 -2.29
N THR A 423 23.85 -17.23 -1.94
CA THR A 423 24.44 -18.24 -2.85
C THR A 423 23.40 -19.30 -3.23
N ASN A 424 23.74 -20.19 -4.17
CA ASN A 424 22.93 -21.39 -4.40
C ASN A 424 22.81 -22.19 -3.10
N VAL A 425 21.67 -22.86 -2.89
CA VAL A 425 21.42 -23.60 -1.65
C VAL A 425 22.38 -24.78 -1.51
N ASN A 426 22.88 -24.99 -0.29
CA ASN A 426 23.82 -26.07 0.01
C ASN A 426 23.07 -27.39 0.27
N ILE A 427 23.71 -28.51 -0.09
CA ILE A 427 23.23 -29.84 0.31
C ILE A 427 23.25 -29.94 1.84
N GLY A 428 22.15 -30.43 2.42
CA GLY A 428 21.94 -30.56 3.85
C GLY A 428 21.22 -29.36 4.49
N GLU A 429 20.88 -28.31 3.74
CA GLU A 429 20.12 -27.17 4.28
C GLU A 429 18.66 -27.56 4.57
N ALA A 430 18.18 -27.26 5.77
CA ALA A 430 16.83 -27.59 6.24
C ALA A 430 15.79 -26.56 5.78
N VAL A 431 15.55 -26.50 4.46
CA VAL A 431 14.70 -25.48 3.82
C VAL A 431 13.25 -25.48 4.31
N GLY A 432 12.72 -26.63 4.75
CA GLY A 432 11.38 -26.71 5.31
C GLY A 432 11.21 -25.97 6.64
N VAL A 433 12.19 -26.09 7.54
CA VAL A 433 12.20 -25.36 8.82
C VAL A 433 12.36 -23.85 8.55
N ILE A 434 13.25 -23.48 7.62
CA ILE A 434 13.47 -22.09 7.21
C ILE A 434 12.18 -21.48 6.64
N ALA A 435 11.47 -22.22 5.79
CA ALA A 435 10.21 -21.77 5.20
C ALA A 435 9.11 -21.59 6.26
N ALA A 436 8.97 -22.54 7.20
CA ALA A 436 8.01 -22.45 8.29
C ALA A 436 8.27 -21.22 9.19
N GLN A 437 9.53 -20.96 9.53
CA GLN A 437 9.92 -19.78 10.31
C GLN A 437 9.69 -18.47 9.55
N SER A 438 10.02 -18.45 8.25
CA SER A 438 9.83 -17.28 7.37
C SER A 438 8.37 -16.90 7.17
N ILE A 439 7.43 -17.79 7.49
CA ILE A 439 5.98 -17.51 7.51
C ILE A 439 5.51 -17.19 8.94
N GLY A 440 5.92 -18.01 9.91
CA GLY A 440 5.42 -17.95 11.28
C GLY A 440 5.88 -16.73 12.07
N GLU A 441 7.15 -16.34 11.92
CA GLU A 441 7.72 -15.18 12.61
C GLU A 441 7.07 -13.87 12.15
N PRO A 442 6.96 -13.57 10.83
CA PRO A 442 6.27 -12.37 10.37
C PRO A 442 4.79 -12.38 10.73
N GLY A 443 4.11 -13.54 10.64
CA GLY A 443 2.70 -13.66 11.02
C GLY A 443 2.46 -13.31 12.49
N THR A 444 3.35 -13.77 13.37
CA THR A 444 3.30 -13.43 14.80
C THR A 444 3.62 -11.95 15.03
N GLN A 445 4.63 -11.39 14.36
CA GLN A 445 4.94 -9.96 14.44
C GLN A 445 3.78 -9.06 13.98
N LEU A 446 3.13 -9.39 12.86
CA LEU A 446 1.98 -8.66 12.34
C LEU A 446 0.84 -8.68 13.34
N THR A 447 0.56 -9.85 13.94
CA THR A 447 -0.44 -9.98 15.00
C THR A 447 -0.12 -9.06 16.19
N MET A 448 1.16 -8.92 16.56
CA MET A 448 1.52 -8.00 17.66
C MET A 448 1.41 -6.52 17.27
N ARG A 449 1.92 -6.13 16.10
CA ARG A 449 1.97 -4.72 15.68
C ARG A 449 0.62 -4.14 15.29
N THR A 450 -0.22 -4.91 14.59
CA THR A 450 -1.50 -4.42 14.05
C THR A 450 -2.50 -4.11 15.17
N PHE A 451 -2.57 -4.96 16.20
CA PHE A 451 -3.60 -4.80 17.25
C PHE A 451 -3.19 -3.82 18.37
N HIS A 452 -1.90 -3.49 18.52
CA HIS A 452 -1.45 -2.46 19.46
C HIS A 452 -1.87 -1.02 19.08
N ILE A 453 -2.22 -0.80 17.80
CA ILE A 453 -2.71 0.49 17.28
C ILE A 453 -4.25 0.58 17.41
N GLY A 454 -4.91 -0.45 17.97
CA GLY A 454 -6.37 -0.72 17.97
C GLY A 454 -7.31 0.34 18.57
N GLY A 455 -6.83 1.55 18.86
CA GLY A 455 -7.67 2.72 19.11
C GLY A 455 -8.26 3.33 17.83
N THR A 456 -7.49 3.47 16.75
CA THR A 456 -7.92 4.18 15.53
C THR A 456 -8.38 3.25 14.43
N ALA A 457 -9.58 3.51 13.89
CA ALA A 457 -10.09 2.84 12.71
C ALA A 457 -9.63 3.58 11.43
N GLN A 458 -9.17 2.83 10.44
CA GLN A 458 -9.00 3.31 9.07
C GLN A 458 -9.97 2.56 8.16
N VAL A 459 -10.73 3.29 7.36
CA VAL A 459 -11.60 2.72 6.34
C VAL A 459 -10.90 2.85 5.01
N ALA A 460 -10.36 1.75 4.51
CA ALA A 460 -9.73 1.68 3.19
C ALA A 460 -10.73 1.11 2.17
N GLU A 461 -11.73 1.90 1.82
CA GLU A 461 -12.66 1.63 0.72
C GLU A 461 -12.35 2.62 -0.41
N THR A 462 -11.78 2.12 -1.51
CA THR A 462 -11.56 2.95 -2.70
C THR A 462 -12.85 3.01 -3.52
N SER A 463 -13.34 4.23 -3.72
CA SER A 463 -14.59 4.54 -4.43
C SER A 463 -14.34 5.04 -5.86
N PHE A 464 -13.10 4.92 -6.34
CA PHE A 464 -12.69 5.47 -7.63
C PHE A 464 -11.46 4.75 -8.19
N MET A 465 -11.26 4.89 -9.50
CA MET A 465 -10.06 4.48 -10.23
C MET A 465 -9.46 5.67 -10.98
N GLU A 466 -8.13 5.74 -11.05
CA GLU A 466 -7.38 6.78 -11.75
C GLU A 466 -6.40 6.16 -12.74
N ALA A 467 -6.02 6.91 -13.77
CA ALA A 467 -5.05 6.47 -14.76
C ALA A 467 -3.62 6.67 -14.25
N THR A 468 -2.82 5.61 -14.24
CA THR A 468 -1.40 5.65 -13.88
C THR A 468 -0.54 6.19 -15.03
N ASN A 469 -1.00 6.02 -16.27
CA ASN A 469 -0.31 6.48 -17.48
C ASN A 469 -1.14 7.47 -18.28
N ALA A 470 -0.46 8.34 -19.04
CA ALA A 470 -1.11 9.17 -20.05
C ALA A 470 -1.28 8.35 -21.34
N GLY A 471 -2.46 8.39 -21.95
CA GLY A 471 -2.78 7.59 -23.13
C GLY A 471 -4.21 7.80 -23.61
N VAL A 472 -4.73 6.88 -24.42
CA VAL A 472 -6.10 6.92 -24.94
C VAL A 472 -6.96 5.90 -24.21
N ALA A 473 -8.11 6.32 -23.67
CA ALA A 473 -9.07 5.41 -23.03
C ALA A 473 -9.81 4.56 -24.06
N LYS A 474 -9.82 3.25 -23.83
CA LYS A 474 -10.61 2.25 -24.55
C LYS A 474 -11.49 1.49 -23.57
N ILE A 475 -12.79 1.54 -23.75
CA ILE A 475 -13.80 0.95 -22.87
C ILE A 475 -14.37 -0.28 -23.58
N THR A 476 -14.19 -1.44 -22.96
CA THR A 476 -14.70 -2.72 -23.46
C THR A 476 -15.77 -3.24 -22.53
N GLY A 477 -17.01 -3.33 -23.01
CA GLY A 477 -18.14 -3.88 -22.27
C GLY A 477 -19.41 -3.04 -22.41
N PRO A 478 -20.55 -3.53 -21.90
CA PRO A 478 -21.82 -2.83 -22.01
C PRO A 478 -21.84 -1.62 -21.07
N THR A 479 -22.06 -0.44 -21.64
CA THR A 479 -22.22 0.83 -20.92
C THR A 479 -23.47 1.55 -21.40
N VAL A 480 -24.06 2.37 -20.55
CA VAL A 480 -25.20 3.22 -20.89
C VAL A 480 -24.84 4.68 -20.63
N THR A 481 -25.30 5.60 -21.49
CA THR A 481 -25.12 7.04 -21.23
C THR A 481 -26.24 7.52 -20.32
N ALA A 482 -25.90 7.98 -19.12
CA ALA A 482 -26.88 8.55 -18.20
C ALA A 482 -27.36 9.93 -18.66
N ALA A 483 -28.48 10.42 -18.11
CA ALA A 483 -29.04 11.74 -18.44
C ALA A 483 -28.06 12.92 -18.21
N HIS A 484 -27.04 12.74 -17.37
CA HIS A 484 -26.02 13.73 -17.07
C HIS A 484 -24.83 13.72 -18.05
N GLY A 485 -24.81 12.79 -19.01
CA GLY A 485 -23.77 12.66 -20.04
C GLY A 485 -22.58 11.76 -19.69
N ASP A 486 -22.52 11.25 -18.45
CA ASP A 486 -21.52 10.27 -18.01
C ASP A 486 -21.91 8.85 -18.45
N LEU A 487 -20.90 8.00 -18.71
CA LEU A 487 -21.10 6.59 -19.03
C LEU A 487 -21.25 5.79 -17.74
N VAL A 488 -22.19 4.84 -17.67
CA VAL A 488 -22.42 3.98 -16.51
C VAL A 488 -22.20 2.53 -16.91
N ALA A 489 -21.43 1.80 -16.10
CA ALA A 489 -21.11 0.39 -16.34
C ALA A 489 -22.31 -0.52 -16.06
N MET A 490 -22.80 -1.25 -17.07
CA MET A 490 -23.95 -2.15 -16.96
C MET A 490 -23.57 -3.62 -16.71
N SER A 491 -22.27 -3.91 -16.63
CA SER A 491 -21.76 -5.24 -16.31
C SER A 491 -20.58 -5.15 -15.35
N ARG A 492 -20.37 -6.21 -14.56
CA ARG A 492 -19.18 -6.39 -13.71
C ARG A 492 -17.89 -6.63 -14.50
N ASN A 493 -18.01 -6.83 -15.82
CA ASN A 493 -16.88 -7.10 -16.72
C ASN A 493 -16.55 -5.91 -17.63
N VAL A 494 -17.04 -4.70 -17.34
CA VAL A 494 -16.63 -3.51 -18.09
C VAL A 494 -15.17 -3.21 -17.77
N ILE A 495 -14.37 -3.10 -18.81
CA ILE A 495 -12.93 -2.87 -18.71
C ILE A 495 -12.63 -1.49 -19.31
N VAL A 496 -11.90 -0.67 -18.56
CA VAL A 496 -11.34 0.60 -19.03
C VAL A 496 -9.83 0.40 -19.21
N THR A 497 -9.38 0.35 -20.45
CA THR A 497 -7.97 0.17 -20.83
C THR A 497 -7.38 1.52 -21.24
N VAL A 498 -6.20 1.85 -20.73
CA VAL A 498 -5.42 2.99 -21.24
C VAL A 498 -4.38 2.45 -22.23
N VAL A 499 -4.54 2.84 -23.49
CA VAL A 499 -3.68 2.46 -24.60
C VAL A 499 -2.61 3.53 -24.80
N VAL A 500 -1.34 3.12 -24.84
CA VAL A 500 -0.20 4.00 -25.15
C VAL A 500 0.56 3.36 -26.32
N ASP A 501 0.80 4.13 -27.38
CA ASP A 501 1.51 3.65 -28.58
C ASP A 501 0.93 2.36 -29.20
N GLY A 502 -0.40 2.21 -29.16
CA GLY A 502 -1.10 1.05 -29.73
C GLY A 502 -0.99 -0.25 -28.91
N LYS A 503 -0.40 -0.21 -27.71
CA LYS A 503 -0.36 -1.35 -26.77
C LYS A 503 -1.23 -1.06 -25.54
N ASP A 504 -1.97 -2.08 -25.12
CA ASP A 504 -2.74 -2.06 -23.87
C ASP A 504 -1.75 -2.05 -22.70
N ARG A 505 -1.56 -0.87 -22.09
CA ARG A 505 -0.58 -0.65 -21.01
C ARG A 505 -1.19 -0.86 -19.63
N GLU A 506 -2.46 -0.53 -19.50
CA GLU A 506 -3.15 -0.46 -18.22
C GLU A 506 -4.60 -0.87 -18.42
N THR A 507 -5.09 -1.76 -17.55
CA THR A 507 -6.41 -2.36 -17.70
C THR A 507 -7.12 -2.36 -16.35
N HIS A 508 -8.18 -1.56 -16.24
CA HIS A 508 -9.00 -1.42 -15.04
C HIS A 508 -10.35 -2.09 -15.22
N LYS A 509 -10.83 -2.80 -14.20
CA LYS A 509 -12.19 -3.37 -14.19
C LYS A 509 -13.12 -2.44 -13.44
N ALA A 510 -14.15 -1.95 -14.11
CA ALA A 510 -15.20 -1.14 -13.51
C ALA A 510 -16.25 -2.04 -12.85
N PRO A 511 -16.62 -1.81 -11.57
CA PRO A 511 -17.73 -2.53 -10.96
C PRO A 511 -19.06 -2.10 -11.60
N TYR A 512 -20.08 -2.94 -11.43
CA TYR A 512 -21.44 -2.65 -11.91
C TYR A 512 -21.97 -1.35 -11.27
N GLY A 513 -22.49 -0.46 -12.10
CA GLY A 513 -23.00 0.85 -11.69
C GLY A 513 -21.95 1.93 -11.48
N ALA A 514 -20.67 1.65 -11.77
CA ALA A 514 -19.64 2.68 -11.76
C ALA A 514 -19.89 3.74 -12.84
N ARG A 515 -19.73 5.01 -12.46
CA ARG A 515 -19.77 6.17 -13.36
C ARG A 515 -18.39 6.39 -13.96
N ILE A 516 -18.26 6.14 -15.25
CA ILE A 516 -17.04 6.33 -16.04
C ILE A 516 -17.01 7.79 -16.50
N ARG A 517 -15.98 8.52 -16.05
CA ARG A 517 -15.77 9.96 -16.33
C ARG A 517 -15.09 10.21 -17.67
N VAL A 518 -14.49 9.18 -18.27
CA VAL A 518 -13.82 9.24 -19.56
C VAL A 518 -14.71 8.69 -20.68
N LYS A 519 -14.55 9.24 -21.88
CA LYS A 519 -15.25 8.75 -23.08
C LYS A 519 -14.35 7.82 -23.89
N GLU A 520 -14.96 6.94 -24.67
CA GLU A 520 -14.25 6.11 -25.64
C GLU A 520 -13.37 6.97 -26.56
N GLY A 521 -12.09 6.64 -26.67
CA GLY A 521 -11.14 7.35 -27.53
C GLY A 521 -10.66 8.70 -26.99
N SER A 522 -11.01 9.07 -25.75
CA SER A 522 -10.52 10.32 -25.15
C SER A 522 -9.08 10.22 -24.65
N GLU A 523 -8.31 11.31 -24.78
CA GLU A 523 -7.00 11.42 -24.16
C GLU A 523 -7.13 11.54 -22.64
N VAL A 524 -6.37 10.70 -21.94
CA VAL A 524 -6.31 10.61 -20.49
C VAL A 524 -4.95 11.08 -20.01
N LYS A 525 -4.94 11.97 -19.02
CA LYS A 525 -3.72 12.40 -18.33
C LYS A 525 -3.37 11.45 -17.20
N LYS A 526 -2.10 11.40 -16.84
CA LYS A 526 -1.65 10.73 -15.61
C LYS A 526 -2.38 11.32 -14.39
N ASN A 527 -2.84 10.44 -13.51
CA ASN A 527 -3.68 10.67 -12.33
C ASN A 527 -5.06 11.28 -12.63
N GLN A 528 -5.58 11.10 -13.85
CA GLN A 528 -6.94 11.50 -14.16
C GLN A 528 -7.92 10.42 -13.69
N ARG A 529 -9.02 10.85 -13.06
CA ARG A 529 -10.09 9.96 -12.61
C ARG A 529 -10.79 9.30 -13.79
N LEU A 530 -10.75 7.97 -13.83
CA LEU A 530 -11.35 7.14 -14.88
C LEU A 530 -12.80 6.81 -14.57
N ALA A 531 -13.09 6.38 -13.34
CA ALA A 531 -14.45 6.10 -12.88
C ALA A 531 -14.60 6.25 -11.36
N GLU A 532 -15.85 6.37 -10.91
CA GLU A 532 -16.25 6.48 -9.51
C GLU A 532 -17.51 5.65 -9.22
N TRP A 533 -17.66 5.15 -8.00
CA TRP A 533 -18.84 4.40 -7.54
C TRP A 533 -19.08 4.61 -6.04
N ASP A 534 -20.28 4.26 -5.59
CA ASP A 534 -20.58 4.15 -4.16
C ASP A 534 -20.12 2.76 -3.66
N PRO A 535 -19.19 2.68 -2.70
CA PRO A 535 -18.75 1.40 -2.15
C PRO A 535 -19.81 0.72 -1.28
N TYR A 536 -20.76 1.50 -0.72
CA TYR A 536 -21.67 1.00 0.30
C TYR A 536 -23.01 0.55 -0.26
N THR A 537 -23.31 0.89 -1.51
CA THR A 537 -24.54 0.48 -2.18
C THR A 537 -24.22 -0.14 -3.53
N THR A 538 -24.86 -1.27 -3.83
CA THR A 538 -24.90 -1.77 -5.20
C THR A 538 -26.18 -1.24 -5.84
N PRO A 539 -26.10 -0.24 -6.74
CA PRO A 539 -27.28 0.27 -7.42
C PRO A 539 -27.77 -0.76 -8.44
N ILE A 540 -29.09 -0.95 -8.54
CA ILE A 540 -29.74 -1.65 -9.64
C ILE A 540 -30.23 -0.57 -10.61
N LEU A 541 -29.76 -0.64 -11.86
CA LEU A 541 -29.92 0.41 -12.85
C LEU A 541 -30.71 -0.10 -14.06
N THR A 542 -31.40 0.81 -14.74
CA THR A 542 -32.03 0.49 -16.03
C THR A 542 -31.15 0.88 -17.23
N GLU A 543 -31.06 0.01 -18.24
CA GLU A 543 -30.42 0.30 -19.54
C GLU A 543 -31.28 1.17 -20.47
N VAL A 544 -32.59 1.16 -20.26
CA VAL A 544 -33.59 1.79 -21.14
C VAL A 544 -34.52 2.68 -20.35
N GLY A 545 -34.99 3.76 -20.99
CA GLY A 545 -36.00 4.65 -20.41
C GLY A 545 -37.41 4.13 -20.68
N GLY A 546 -38.32 4.36 -19.74
CA GLY A 546 -39.71 3.92 -19.84
C GLY A 546 -40.43 4.00 -18.50
N ILE A 547 -41.59 3.34 -18.42
CA ILE A 547 -42.42 3.31 -17.22
C ILE A 547 -42.09 2.05 -16.42
N ILE A 548 -41.97 2.18 -15.10
CA ILE A 548 -41.70 1.04 -14.22
C ILE A 548 -42.94 0.20 -14.00
N ARG A 549 -42.78 -1.11 -14.16
CA ARG A 549 -43.78 -2.13 -13.86
C ARG A 549 -43.24 -3.14 -12.84
N PHE A 550 -43.91 -3.25 -11.71
CA PHE A 550 -43.61 -4.27 -10.71
C PHE A 550 -44.09 -5.65 -11.16
N GLU A 551 -43.26 -6.68 -10.99
CA GLU A 551 -43.57 -8.07 -11.30
C GLU A 551 -43.26 -8.94 -10.07
N ASP A 552 -44.24 -9.73 -9.63
CA ASP A 552 -44.14 -10.57 -8.42
C ASP A 552 -43.71 -9.83 -7.13
N LEU A 553 -43.93 -8.51 -7.07
CA LEU A 553 -43.74 -7.68 -5.89
C LEU A 553 -45.09 -7.51 -5.17
N VAL A 554 -45.44 -8.47 -4.33
CA VAL A 554 -46.66 -8.48 -3.52
C VAL A 554 -46.35 -8.04 -2.09
N GLU A 555 -47.08 -7.03 -1.61
CA GLU A 555 -46.99 -6.54 -0.23
C GLU A 555 -47.28 -7.65 0.79
N GLY A 556 -46.44 -7.73 1.83
CA GLY A 556 -46.52 -8.73 2.90
C GLY A 556 -45.95 -10.11 2.56
N LEU A 557 -45.60 -10.38 1.29
CA LEU A 557 -44.96 -11.62 0.86
C LEU A 557 -43.53 -11.39 0.38
N SER A 558 -43.37 -10.59 -0.68
CA SER A 558 -42.06 -10.31 -1.30
C SER A 558 -41.59 -8.87 -1.09
N VAL A 559 -42.50 -7.98 -0.69
CA VAL A 559 -42.17 -6.61 -0.28
C VAL A 559 -42.73 -6.38 1.11
N LYS A 560 -41.90 -5.87 2.00
CA LYS A 560 -42.31 -5.40 3.32
C LYS A 560 -42.06 -3.90 3.38
N GLU A 561 -43.05 -3.16 3.87
CA GLU A 561 -42.82 -1.79 4.30
C GLU A 561 -42.13 -1.84 5.67
N GLU A 562 -40.87 -1.42 5.71
CA GLU A 562 -40.17 -1.16 6.95
C GLU A 562 -40.25 0.33 7.23
N THR A 563 -41.00 0.67 8.28
CA THR A 563 -41.00 2.02 8.82
C THR A 563 -39.77 2.18 9.69
N ASP A 564 -38.92 3.14 9.35
CA ASP A 564 -37.81 3.50 10.23
C ASP A 564 -38.40 4.19 11.48
N GLU A 565 -38.15 3.61 12.66
CA GLU A 565 -38.67 4.10 13.95
C GLU A 565 -38.23 5.53 14.26
N ALA A 566 -37.14 6.03 13.68
CA ALA A 566 -36.62 7.37 13.94
C ALA A 566 -37.24 8.45 13.05
N THR A 567 -37.55 8.14 11.79
CA THR A 567 -38.04 9.13 10.80
C THR A 567 -39.54 8.98 10.52
N GLY A 568 -40.12 7.82 10.83
CA GLY A 568 -41.51 7.51 10.52
C GLY A 568 -41.77 7.28 9.03
N ILE A 569 -40.71 7.27 8.20
CA ILE A 569 -40.82 7.10 6.75
C ILE A 569 -40.80 5.61 6.44
N ALA A 570 -41.82 5.16 5.72
CA ALA A 570 -41.92 3.78 5.26
C ALA A 570 -41.05 3.59 4.01
N GLN A 571 -40.06 2.69 4.11
CA GLN A 571 -39.28 2.23 2.98
C GLN A 571 -39.75 0.84 2.54
N ARG A 572 -39.84 0.62 1.24
CA ARG A 572 -40.22 -0.68 0.67
C ARG A 572 -38.97 -1.52 0.46
N VAL A 573 -38.84 -2.58 1.25
CA VAL A 573 -37.71 -3.51 1.21
C VAL A 573 -38.18 -4.85 0.70
N VAL A 574 -37.40 -5.46 -0.20
CA VAL A 574 -37.68 -6.81 -0.69
C VAL A 574 -37.42 -7.81 0.42
N SER A 575 -38.47 -8.47 0.91
CA SER A 575 -38.43 -9.48 1.96
C SER A 575 -38.11 -10.85 1.39
N ASP A 576 -37.62 -11.79 2.22
CA ASP A 576 -37.41 -13.17 1.77
C ASP A 576 -38.76 -13.87 1.51
N TRP A 577 -39.16 -13.87 0.24
CA TRP A 577 -40.41 -14.49 -0.22
C TRP A 577 -40.41 -16.02 -0.09
N ARG A 578 -39.22 -16.65 0.04
CA ARG A 578 -39.10 -18.11 0.21
C ARG A 578 -39.44 -18.57 1.62
N ALA A 579 -39.39 -17.67 2.60
CA ALA A 579 -39.76 -17.96 3.98
C ALA A 579 -41.27 -18.22 4.14
N SER A 580 -42.09 -17.75 3.19
CA SER A 580 -43.54 -17.97 3.17
C SER A 580 -43.92 -19.12 2.23
N PRO A 581 -44.71 -20.13 2.67
CA PRO A 581 -45.18 -21.22 1.82
C PRO A 581 -46.01 -20.77 0.61
N ARG A 582 -46.56 -19.55 0.65
CA ARG A 582 -47.33 -18.94 -0.46
C ARG A 582 -46.46 -18.13 -1.43
N GLY A 583 -45.19 -17.92 -1.11
CA GLY A 583 -44.26 -17.08 -1.87
C GLY A 583 -43.18 -17.84 -2.63
N SER A 584 -43.10 -19.18 -2.52
CA SER A 584 -41.99 -19.98 -3.10
C SER A 584 -41.81 -19.83 -4.61
N ASP A 585 -42.90 -19.55 -5.34
CA ASP A 585 -42.89 -19.40 -6.79
C ASP A 585 -42.68 -17.95 -7.27
N LEU A 586 -42.68 -16.97 -6.35
CA LEU A 586 -42.49 -15.57 -6.70
C LEU A 586 -41.07 -15.32 -7.21
N ARG A 587 -40.95 -14.51 -8.27
CA ARG A 587 -39.66 -14.00 -8.76
C ARG A 587 -39.68 -12.48 -8.81
N PRO A 588 -39.53 -11.81 -7.65
CA PRO A 588 -39.60 -10.36 -7.56
C PRO A 588 -38.67 -9.68 -8.56
N ALA A 589 -39.26 -8.88 -9.43
CA ALA A 589 -38.56 -8.19 -10.49
C ALA A 589 -39.20 -6.84 -10.77
N MET A 590 -38.40 -5.95 -11.36
CA MET A 590 -38.88 -4.70 -11.94
C MET A 590 -38.65 -4.73 -13.43
N GLY A 591 -39.71 -4.53 -14.19
CA GLY A 591 -39.64 -4.34 -15.63
C GLY A 591 -39.75 -2.87 -16.01
N VAL A 592 -39.14 -2.49 -17.12
CA VAL A 592 -39.37 -1.18 -17.76
C VAL A 592 -40.18 -1.40 -19.04
N THR A 593 -41.29 -0.67 -19.19
CA THR A 593 -42.22 -0.78 -20.33
C THR A 593 -42.23 0.48 -21.19
N LEU A 594 -42.44 0.30 -22.49
CA LEU A 594 -42.71 1.35 -23.47
C LEU A 594 -44.13 1.11 -24.01
N GLY A 595 -45.12 1.75 -23.40
CA GLY A 595 -46.53 1.39 -23.59
C GLY A 595 -46.88 0.08 -22.88
N ASP A 596 -47.59 -0.83 -23.57
CA ASP A 596 -48.06 -2.11 -23.00
C ASP A 596 -47.01 -3.24 -23.03
N ALA A 597 -45.89 -3.06 -23.74
CA ALA A 597 -44.84 -4.08 -23.89
C ALA A 597 -43.58 -3.72 -23.08
N TYR A 598 -42.86 -4.74 -22.64
CA TYR A 598 -41.53 -4.55 -22.04
C TYR A 598 -40.58 -3.92 -23.07
N ALA A 599 -39.83 -2.93 -22.61
CA ALA A 599 -38.74 -2.37 -23.39
C ALA A 599 -37.69 -3.47 -23.64
N LYS A 600 -37.13 -3.53 -24.84
CA LYS A 600 -36.08 -4.50 -25.16
C LYS A 600 -34.70 -3.93 -24.87
N LEU A 601 -33.87 -4.73 -24.24
CA LEU A 601 -32.45 -4.46 -23.99
C LEU A 601 -31.65 -4.58 -25.30
N ALA A 602 -30.44 -4.05 -25.32
CA ALA A 602 -29.53 -4.18 -26.47
C ALA A 602 -29.17 -5.65 -26.79
N SER A 603 -29.30 -6.54 -25.81
CA SER A 603 -29.16 -7.99 -25.93
C SER A 603 -30.37 -8.70 -26.57
N GLY A 604 -31.48 -8.00 -26.78
CA GLY A 604 -32.74 -8.55 -27.30
C GLY A 604 -33.66 -9.20 -26.25
N SER A 605 -33.22 -9.27 -24.99
CA SER A 605 -34.05 -9.70 -23.85
C SER A 605 -34.93 -8.56 -23.32
N ASP A 606 -36.02 -8.89 -22.65
CA ASP A 606 -36.89 -7.90 -22.00
C ASP A 606 -36.15 -7.19 -20.87
N ALA A 607 -36.38 -5.88 -20.72
CA ALA A 607 -35.81 -5.03 -19.67
C ALA A 607 -36.41 -5.35 -18.31
N ARG A 608 -36.08 -6.54 -17.81
CA ARG A 608 -36.53 -7.12 -16.55
C ARG A 608 -35.34 -7.32 -15.62
N TYR A 609 -35.37 -6.67 -14.46
CA TYR A 609 -34.33 -6.70 -13.45
C TYR A 609 -34.82 -7.45 -12.22
N LEU A 610 -34.18 -8.58 -11.91
CA LEU A 610 -34.49 -9.35 -10.71
C LEU A 610 -33.99 -8.60 -9.46
N LEU A 611 -34.82 -8.56 -8.43
CA LEU A 611 -34.50 -7.90 -7.18
C LEU A 611 -34.05 -8.93 -6.13
N PRO A 612 -32.84 -8.79 -5.56
CA PRO A 612 -32.42 -9.65 -4.46
C PRO A 612 -33.13 -9.28 -3.16
N VAL A 613 -33.14 -10.22 -2.21
CA VAL A 613 -33.62 -9.98 -0.84
C VAL A 613 -32.79 -8.87 -0.20
N GLY A 614 -33.46 -7.94 0.48
CA GLY A 614 -32.83 -6.77 1.11
C GLY A 614 -32.63 -5.57 0.18
N ALA A 615 -33.05 -5.65 -1.09
CA ALA A 615 -33.07 -4.49 -1.97
C ALA A 615 -34.11 -3.47 -1.50
N VAL A 616 -33.71 -2.20 -1.41
CA VAL A 616 -34.57 -1.06 -1.12
C VAL A 616 -35.04 -0.44 -2.43
N LEU A 617 -36.35 -0.38 -2.63
CA LEU A 617 -36.95 0.20 -3.84
C LEU A 617 -36.81 1.72 -3.80
N SER A 618 -36.25 2.31 -4.86
CA SER A 618 -36.05 3.78 -4.95
C SER A 618 -37.15 4.50 -5.73
N VAL A 619 -38.05 3.75 -6.36
CA VAL A 619 -39.07 4.22 -7.29
C VAL A 619 -40.36 3.42 -7.10
N SER A 620 -41.48 4.03 -7.45
CA SER A 620 -42.82 3.44 -7.36
C SER A 620 -43.26 2.82 -8.69
N ASN A 621 -44.26 1.95 -8.61
CA ASN A 621 -44.89 1.37 -9.80
C ASN A 621 -45.59 2.49 -10.61
N GLY A 622 -45.27 2.60 -11.89
CA GLY A 622 -45.77 3.66 -12.77
C GLY A 622 -44.86 4.89 -12.92
N ASP A 623 -43.73 4.96 -12.20
CA ASP A 623 -42.79 6.06 -12.33
C ASP A 623 -42.05 5.98 -13.68
N GLU A 624 -41.78 7.15 -14.28
CA GLU A 624 -40.99 7.29 -15.50
C GLU A 624 -39.50 7.35 -15.14
N VAL A 625 -38.69 6.47 -15.73
CA VAL A 625 -37.24 6.40 -15.51
C VAL A 625 -36.46 6.57 -16.80
N LYS A 626 -35.24 7.09 -16.67
CA LYS A 626 -34.30 7.30 -17.78
C LYS A 626 -33.20 6.23 -17.80
N PRO A 627 -32.53 6.02 -18.95
CA PRO A 627 -31.35 5.15 -19.01
C PRO A 627 -30.28 5.57 -17.99
N GLY A 628 -29.73 4.60 -17.26
CA GLY A 628 -28.74 4.81 -16.20
C GLY A 628 -29.29 5.30 -14.87
N GLU A 629 -30.61 5.35 -14.69
CA GLU A 629 -31.25 5.73 -13.42
C GLU A 629 -31.36 4.54 -12.46
N ILE A 630 -31.26 4.82 -11.15
CA ILE A 630 -31.26 3.82 -10.08
C ILE A 630 -32.71 3.46 -9.74
N ILE A 631 -33.08 2.21 -9.95
CA ILE A 631 -34.43 1.69 -9.67
C ILE A 631 -34.53 1.03 -8.29
N ALA A 632 -33.43 0.46 -7.80
CA ALA A 632 -33.33 -0.09 -6.45
C ALA A 632 -31.89 -0.04 -5.97
N ARG A 633 -31.68 -0.14 -4.66
CA ARG A 633 -30.34 -0.18 -4.05
C ARG A 633 -30.23 -1.38 -3.14
N VAL A 634 -29.10 -2.07 -3.21
CA VAL A 634 -28.77 -3.14 -2.27
C VAL A 634 -27.71 -2.60 -1.31
N PRO A 635 -28.04 -2.42 -0.01
CA PRO A 635 -27.04 -2.09 0.99
C PRO A 635 -26.01 -3.21 1.07
N THR A 636 -24.73 -2.87 1.04
CA THR A 636 -23.66 -3.82 1.35
C THR A 636 -23.43 -3.86 2.87
N GLU A 637 -22.78 -4.92 3.38
CA GLU A 637 -22.43 -4.95 4.81
C GLU A 637 -21.63 -3.69 5.18
N GLY A 638 -22.02 -3.02 6.27
CA GLY A 638 -21.48 -1.71 6.64
C GLY A 638 -19.98 -1.68 6.84
N ALA A 639 -19.40 -0.47 6.89
CA ALA A 639 -17.97 -0.22 7.04
C ALA A 639 -17.41 -0.93 8.29
N LYS A 640 -16.93 -2.16 8.09
CA LYS A 640 -16.16 -2.91 9.07
C LYS A 640 -14.70 -2.54 8.90
N THR A 641 -13.96 -2.46 9.99
CA THR A 641 -12.52 -2.37 9.92
C THR A 641 -11.99 -3.58 9.16
N ARG A 642 -11.38 -3.38 7.98
CA ARG A 642 -10.51 -4.42 7.42
C ARG A 642 -9.32 -4.51 8.37
N ASP A 643 -9.05 -5.71 8.88
CA ASP A 643 -7.75 -5.97 9.52
C ASP A 643 -6.68 -5.52 8.51
N ILE A 644 -5.67 -4.78 8.98
CA ILE A 644 -4.61 -4.24 8.13
C ILE A 644 -3.89 -5.42 7.46
N THR A 645 -4.37 -5.78 6.27
CA THR A 645 -3.79 -6.70 5.27
C THR A 645 -4.10 -6.13 3.91
#